data_AF-A0A952AE31-F1
#
_entry.id   AF-A0A952AE31-F1
#
_cell.length_a   1.000
_cell.length_b   1.000
_cell.length_c   1.000
_cell.angle_alpha   90.00
_cell.angle_beta   90.00
_cell.angle_gamma   90.00
#
_symmetry.space_group_name_H-M   'P 1'
#
loop_
_entity.id
_entity.type
_entity.pdbx_description
1 polymer ?
#
loop_
_entity_poly.entity_id
_entity_poly.type
_entity_poly.pdbx_seq_one_letter_code
_entity_poly.pdbx_strand_id
1 'polypeptide(L)'
;MNKFIEGVAEKFKQFKPTSWAIDNRTAIYIFTIIITLYGVFKFNTLPKEQFPDVVVPTISVTTIYFGNSPNDIENLVTRPLEKQLKGISGAKVKKIQSISQQDYSLIIIEFNTDIKTEVAKQKVKDAIDKAQSDLPNDLTTQPNVQEFDFSEMPIMYVNVSGDYDGITLKKYADKMQDKFEEFPEVNRADIVGAPEREIQINVDPIKMQAAKLSFTDIGNAISYENRDISGGLVEVGDMKRTIRIKGQFKSVLDMQNLVVKNLQGAAVYLKDVAEIVDTVKETESYARLDGKNVVTLNIIKRSGENLIATAEKIKGAIDEMQESGQIPPKDKLKVVVTGDQSKKTATSFHELINTIIIGFVLVLLVLMFFMGVNNAFFVALSVPLSIFVAFMFLPVADFMVGTSVTLNFIVLFALLFGLGIIVDDAIVVIENTHRIFANGKVKIERAAKEAAGEVFIPVFAGTVTTLAPFFPLLMWKGIIGKFMIYLPVMLILTLAASLIVAFIINPVFAVSFMKPEGREYEKPKHEIFKASWFWVFIAFGIILNIAGWHGFGNFLLFIALIAIVERYVLRDIIHFFQERVLPSLMNKYEKLLKWILQGKRPAYALVSLFVLFPISLILLLARGNKMTFFPSGDPNFIYVYLKLPVGTKTATTDSITSILEKRVHKVLENEMPQKGGIVESVITNVAVSANNPRDNNRSTQSNLGRIQVSFVDFEHRHGKHTKPFLDEIRKQMTGIPGAIINVQQEDSGPPTDPPVNIEVSGDNFDEISKIASALLFHLDTNRVNGVEALKMDVDLLNPEISIIIDRDKAMHEG
;
A
#
# COMPACT_ATOMS: atom_id res chain seq x y z
N MET A 1 59.29 -29.36 29.09
CA MET A 1 57.85 -29.28 29.40
C MET A 1 57.38 -27.86 29.77
N ASN A 2 58.18 -27.03 30.45
CA ASN A 2 57.80 -25.64 30.78
C ASN A 2 57.66 -24.66 29.59
N LYS A 3 58.42 -24.83 28.49
CA LYS A 3 58.26 -23.97 27.29
C LYS A 3 57.00 -24.24 26.46
N PHE A 4 56.33 -25.38 26.66
CA PHE A 4 55.07 -25.69 25.96
C PHE A 4 53.86 -25.09 26.68
N ILE A 5 53.98 -24.84 27.99
CA ILE A 5 52.93 -24.22 28.80
C ILE A 5 53.02 -22.68 28.74
N GLU A 6 54.22 -22.11 28.64
CA GLU A 6 54.39 -20.66 28.40
C GLU A 6 53.91 -20.23 27.00
N GLY A 7 54.05 -21.07 25.97
CA GLY A 7 53.57 -20.79 24.61
C GLY A 7 52.04 -20.84 24.42
N VAL A 8 51.29 -21.28 25.44
CA VAL A 8 49.81 -21.30 25.42
C VAL A 8 49.21 -20.11 26.19
N ALA A 9 49.99 -19.47 27.08
CA ALA A 9 49.55 -18.30 27.85
C ALA A 9 49.63 -16.96 27.06
N GLU A 10 50.39 -16.91 25.95
CA GLU A 10 50.57 -15.70 25.11
C GLU A 10 49.87 -15.76 23.73
N LYS A 11 48.94 -16.70 23.50
CA LYS A 11 48.14 -16.66 22.26
C LYS A 11 47.05 -15.61 22.38
N PHE A 12 47.38 -14.39 21.96
CA PHE A 12 46.42 -13.30 21.71
C PHE A 12 45.18 -13.85 20.99
N LYS A 13 44.00 -13.70 21.59
CA LYS A 13 42.74 -13.98 20.89
C LYS A 13 42.59 -12.95 19.79
N GLN A 14 42.73 -13.37 18.54
CA GLN A 14 42.56 -12.51 17.38
C GLN A 14 41.43 -13.06 16.53
N PHE A 15 40.52 -12.18 16.12
CA PHE A 15 39.57 -12.51 15.07
C PHE A 15 40.24 -12.25 13.72
N LYS A 16 40.56 -13.33 12.98
CA LYS A 16 41.36 -13.26 11.74
C LYS A 16 40.82 -12.26 10.71
N PRO A 17 39.50 -12.16 10.46
CA PRO A 17 38.96 -11.17 9.52
C PRO A 17 39.24 -9.72 9.95
N THR A 18 39.07 -9.39 11.23
CA THR A 18 39.40 -8.05 11.75
C THR A 18 40.89 -7.77 11.67
N SER A 19 41.74 -8.74 12.01
CA SER A 19 43.20 -8.57 11.89
C SER A 19 43.61 -8.27 10.45
N TRP A 20 43.03 -8.99 9.48
CA TRP A 20 43.27 -8.75 8.05
C TRP A 20 42.78 -7.37 7.61
N ALA A 21 41.61 -6.93 8.07
CA ALA A 21 41.05 -5.61 7.78
C ALA A 21 41.95 -4.48 8.31
N ILE A 22 42.48 -4.63 9.52
CA ILE A 22 43.41 -3.67 10.15
C ILE A 22 44.76 -3.60 9.42
N ASP A 23 45.24 -4.72 8.87
CA ASP A 23 46.49 -4.76 8.11
C ASP A 23 46.32 -4.17 6.70
N ASN A 24 45.11 -4.26 6.12
CA ASN A 24 44.79 -3.78 4.77
C ASN A 24 43.86 -2.55 4.78
N ARG A 25 44.18 -1.53 5.60
CA ARG A 25 43.31 -0.36 5.84
C ARG A 25 42.86 0.33 4.57
N THR A 26 43.75 0.51 3.60
CA THR A 26 43.44 1.18 2.33
C THR A 26 42.34 0.45 1.57
N ALA A 27 42.36 -0.89 1.56
CA ALA A 27 41.30 -1.68 0.94
C ALA A 27 39.96 -1.50 1.66
N ILE A 28 39.96 -1.45 3.00
CA ILE A 28 38.73 -1.25 3.78
C ILE A 28 38.16 0.16 3.60
N TYR A 29 38.99 1.19 3.51
CA TYR A 29 38.53 2.56 3.17
C TYR A 29 37.89 2.61 1.78
N ILE A 30 38.54 2.02 0.77
CA ILE A 30 37.99 1.93 -0.59
C ILE A 30 36.66 1.18 -0.56
N PHE A 31 36.60 0.03 0.13
CA PHE A 31 35.38 -0.76 0.27
C PHE A 31 34.26 0.02 0.97
N THR A 32 34.57 0.77 2.02
CA THR A 32 33.60 1.61 2.74
C THR A 32 33.07 2.73 1.85
N ILE A 33 33.92 3.37 1.04
CA ILE A 33 33.50 4.39 0.08
C ILE A 33 32.59 3.77 -0.99
N ILE A 34 32.95 2.62 -1.55
CA ILE A 34 32.14 1.91 -2.55
C ILE A 34 30.77 1.54 -1.97
N ILE A 35 30.72 0.97 -0.77
CA ILE A 35 29.47 0.65 -0.07
C ILE A 35 28.63 1.91 0.14
N THR A 36 29.25 3.01 0.56
CA THR A 36 28.53 4.26 0.81
C THR A 36 27.93 4.79 -0.49
N LEU A 37 28.70 4.81 -1.58
CA LEU A 37 28.21 5.23 -2.89
C LEU A 37 27.09 4.32 -3.41
N TYR A 38 27.27 3.00 -3.28
CA TYR A 38 26.26 2.02 -3.68
C TYR A 38 24.99 2.14 -2.82
N GLY A 39 25.13 2.26 -1.51
CA GLY A 39 24.03 2.40 -0.57
C GLY A 39 23.23 3.68 -0.79
N VAL A 40 23.91 4.81 -1.03
CA VAL A 40 23.27 6.08 -1.42
C VAL A 40 22.55 5.95 -2.76
N PHE A 41 23.20 5.33 -3.75
CA PHE A 41 22.58 5.06 -5.05
C PHE A 41 21.31 4.21 -4.90
N LYS A 42 21.37 3.12 -4.13
CA LYS A 42 20.21 2.26 -3.86
C LYS A 42 19.13 2.97 -3.07
N PHE A 43 19.46 3.72 -2.02
CA PHE A 43 18.50 4.51 -1.26
C PHE A 43 17.72 5.49 -2.15
N ASN A 44 18.40 6.14 -3.09
CA ASN A 44 17.78 7.08 -4.02
C ASN A 44 16.94 6.38 -5.11
N THR A 45 17.42 5.26 -5.66
CA THR A 45 16.76 4.55 -6.76
C THR A 45 15.66 3.57 -6.34
N LEU A 46 15.66 3.09 -5.10
CA LEU A 46 14.62 2.17 -4.62
C LEU A 46 13.24 2.81 -4.73
N PRO A 47 12.23 2.10 -5.25
CA PRO A 47 10.85 2.60 -5.30
C PRO A 47 10.33 2.88 -3.88
N LYS A 48 9.65 4.01 -3.71
CA LYS A 48 8.95 4.38 -2.48
C LYS A 48 7.48 4.01 -2.64
N GLU A 49 6.95 3.25 -1.69
CA GLU A 49 5.56 2.78 -1.71
C GLU A 49 4.93 2.88 -0.32
N GLN A 50 3.60 2.94 -0.25
CA GLN A 50 2.90 2.96 1.04
C GLN A 50 2.82 1.57 1.67
N PHE A 51 2.50 0.57 0.84
CA PHE A 51 2.32 -0.82 1.23
C PHE A 51 3.34 -1.70 0.50
N PRO A 52 3.70 -2.86 1.07
CA PRO A 52 4.50 -3.83 0.33
C PRO A 52 3.72 -4.41 -0.85
N ASP A 53 4.43 -4.71 -1.93
CA ASP A 53 3.87 -5.39 -3.08
C ASP A 53 3.72 -6.90 -2.80
N VAL A 54 2.51 -7.28 -2.37
CA VAL A 54 2.20 -8.65 -1.95
C VAL A 54 1.38 -9.35 -3.01
N VAL A 55 2.01 -10.14 -3.86
CA VAL A 55 1.27 -11.02 -4.77
C VAL A 55 0.83 -12.27 -4.01
N VAL A 56 -0.45 -12.36 -3.69
CA VAL A 56 -1.06 -13.57 -3.14
C VAL A 56 -1.52 -14.46 -4.29
N PRO A 57 -1.42 -15.80 -4.20
CA PRO A 57 -1.93 -16.69 -5.23
C PRO A 57 -3.47 -16.78 -5.11
N THR A 58 -4.13 -15.64 -5.29
CA THR A 58 -5.58 -15.51 -5.34
C THR A 58 -5.95 -15.14 -6.77
N ILE A 59 -6.77 -15.96 -7.41
CA ILE A 59 -7.18 -15.79 -8.80
C ILE A 59 -8.68 -15.49 -8.82
N SER A 60 -9.08 -14.44 -9.52
CA SER A 60 -10.47 -14.10 -9.78
C SER A 60 -10.85 -14.51 -11.19
N VAL A 61 -11.95 -15.24 -11.33
CA VAL A 61 -12.58 -15.59 -12.60
C VAL A 61 -13.87 -14.80 -12.71
N THR A 62 -13.97 -13.94 -13.71
CA THR A 62 -15.17 -13.12 -13.96
C THR A 62 -15.79 -13.52 -15.28
N THR A 63 -17.10 -13.76 -15.28
CA THR A 63 -17.87 -14.08 -16.50
C THR A 63 -19.11 -13.19 -16.55
N ILE A 64 -19.30 -12.46 -17.64
CA ILE A 64 -20.48 -11.62 -17.88
C ILE A 64 -21.39 -12.35 -18.89
N TYR A 65 -22.64 -12.58 -18.52
CA TYR A 65 -23.66 -13.21 -19.35
C TYR A 65 -25.00 -12.46 -19.20
N PHE A 66 -25.18 -11.43 -20.03
CA PHE A 66 -26.32 -10.51 -19.93
C PHE A 66 -27.66 -11.20 -20.19
N GLY A 67 -28.68 -10.77 -19.44
CA GLY A 67 -30.06 -11.22 -19.57
C GLY A 67 -30.45 -12.39 -18.66
N ASN A 68 -29.61 -12.78 -17.70
CA ASN A 68 -29.80 -13.99 -16.89
C ASN A 68 -29.94 -13.66 -15.40
N SER A 69 -30.91 -14.31 -14.74
CA SER A 69 -31.14 -14.16 -13.29
C SER A 69 -29.92 -14.64 -12.48
N PRO A 70 -29.73 -14.20 -11.22
CA PRO A 70 -28.65 -14.69 -10.38
C PRO A 70 -28.66 -16.22 -10.21
N ASN A 71 -29.86 -16.83 -10.17
CA ASN A 71 -30.03 -18.28 -10.07
C ASN A 71 -29.63 -19.00 -11.37
N ASP A 72 -29.97 -18.43 -12.53
CA ASP A 72 -29.54 -18.97 -13.82
C ASP A 72 -28.01 -18.84 -13.98
N ILE A 73 -27.44 -17.70 -13.58
CA ILE A 73 -25.98 -17.52 -13.56
C ILE A 73 -25.32 -18.55 -12.65
N GLU A 74 -25.88 -18.80 -11.46
CA GLU A 74 -25.37 -19.83 -10.54
C GLU A 74 -25.38 -21.21 -11.21
N ASN A 75 -26.50 -21.61 -11.81
CA ASN A 75 -26.66 -22.95 -12.36
C ASN A 75 -25.95 -23.18 -13.71
N LEU A 76 -25.96 -22.19 -14.60
CA LEU A 76 -25.44 -22.29 -15.97
C LEU A 76 -23.96 -21.92 -16.06
N VAL A 77 -23.45 -21.06 -15.17
CA VAL A 77 -22.08 -20.54 -15.26
C VAL A 77 -21.27 -20.87 -14.02
N THR A 78 -21.72 -20.43 -12.84
CA THR A 78 -20.92 -20.50 -11.61
C THR A 78 -20.68 -21.94 -11.16
N ARG A 79 -21.73 -22.79 -11.08
CA ARG A 79 -21.63 -24.19 -10.65
C ARG A 79 -20.77 -25.05 -11.59
N PRO A 80 -20.94 -24.98 -12.94
CA PRO A 80 -20.05 -25.69 -13.86
C PRO A 80 -18.59 -25.30 -13.70
N LEU A 81 -18.30 -23.99 -13.61
CA LEU A 81 -16.95 -23.49 -13.38
C LEU A 81 -16.41 -23.98 -12.04
N GLU A 82 -17.15 -23.77 -10.94
CA GLU A 82 -16.73 -24.16 -9.59
C GLU A 82 -16.45 -25.66 -9.49
N LYS A 83 -17.24 -26.50 -10.15
CA LYS A 83 -17.02 -27.95 -10.19
C LYS A 83 -15.66 -28.31 -10.79
N GLN A 84 -15.28 -27.69 -11.91
CA GLN A 84 -13.98 -27.93 -12.54
C GLN A 84 -12.83 -27.31 -11.73
N LEU A 85 -13.06 -26.14 -11.12
CA LEU A 85 -12.08 -25.44 -10.28
C LEU A 85 -11.77 -26.19 -8.96
N LYS A 86 -12.77 -26.84 -8.35
CA LYS A 86 -12.57 -27.75 -7.21
C LYS A 86 -11.74 -28.98 -7.57
N GLY A 87 -11.76 -29.39 -8.84
CA GLY A 87 -11.03 -30.55 -9.38
C GLY A 87 -9.58 -30.26 -9.78
N ILE A 88 -9.05 -29.04 -9.56
CA ILE A 88 -7.69 -28.68 -9.94
C ILE A 88 -6.67 -29.61 -9.27
N SER A 89 -5.90 -30.33 -10.08
CA SER A 89 -4.85 -31.25 -9.63
C SER A 89 -3.47 -30.58 -9.67
N GLY A 90 -2.65 -30.84 -8.64
CA GLY A 90 -1.28 -30.30 -8.52
C GLY A 90 -1.19 -28.89 -7.94
N ALA A 91 -2.33 -28.25 -7.63
CA ALA A 91 -2.40 -26.99 -6.91
C ALA A 91 -3.48 -27.08 -5.84
N LYS A 92 -3.08 -27.05 -4.55
CA LYS A 92 -4.02 -27.12 -3.43
C LYS A 92 -4.78 -25.79 -3.29
N VAL A 93 -6.08 -25.84 -3.58
CA VAL A 93 -7.01 -24.75 -3.33
C VAL A 93 -7.33 -24.71 -1.83
N LYS A 94 -7.23 -23.52 -1.24
CA LYS A 94 -7.51 -23.28 0.18
C LYS A 94 -8.98 -22.88 0.40
N LYS A 95 -9.47 -21.94 -0.40
CA LYS A 95 -10.85 -21.43 -0.33
C LYS A 95 -11.32 -21.08 -1.74
N ILE A 96 -12.56 -21.42 -2.06
CA ILE A 96 -13.26 -20.92 -3.25
C ILE A 96 -14.47 -20.16 -2.73
N GLN A 97 -14.62 -18.93 -3.18
CA GLN A 97 -15.79 -18.11 -2.91
C GLN A 97 -16.42 -17.73 -4.24
N SER A 98 -17.68 -18.11 -4.41
CA SER A 98 -18.47 -17.86 -5.61
C SER A 98 -19.52 -16.80 -5.31
N ILE A 99 -19.65 -15.82 -6.20
CA ILE A 99 -20.62 -14.73 -6.11
C ILE A 99 -21.37 -14.68 -7.44
N SER A 100 -22.65 -15.02 -7.40
CA SER A 100 -23.56 -14.96 -8.55
C SER A 100 -24.49 -13.77 -8.39
N GLN A 101 -24.46 -12.88 -9.37
CA GLN A 101 -25.28 -11.66 -9.46
C GLN A 101 -26.00 -11.66 -10.79
N GLN A 102 -26.97 -10.76 -10.94
CA GLN A 102 -27.61 -10.52 -12.23
C GLN A 102 -26.53 -10.28 -13.29
N ASP A 103 -26.58 -11.04 -14.38
CA ASP A 103 -25.66 -10.97 -15.51
C ASP A 103 -24.16 -11.25 -15.22
N TYR A 104 -23.78 -11.51 -13.96
CA TYR A 104 -22.37 -11.49 -13.54
C TYR A 104 -22.03 -12.62 -12.58
N SER A 105 -21.01 -13.41 -12.92
CA SER A 105 -20.42 -14.43 -12.07
C SER A 105 -18.99 -14.05 -11.70
N LEU A 106 -18.67 -14.07 -10.41
CA LEU A 106 -17.31 -13.90 -9.88
C LEU A 106 -16.94 -15.09 -9.01
N ILE A 107 -15.85 -15.77 -9.36
CA ILE A 107 -15.29 -16.87 -8.56
C ILE A 107 -13.90 -16.47 -8.11
N ILE A 108 -13.69 -16.40 -6.79
CA ILE A 108 -12.41 -16.07 -6.16
C ILE A 108 -11.81 -17.36 -5.62
N ILE A 109 -10.60 -17.67 -6.07
CA ILE A 109 -9.91 -18.91 -5.75
C ILE A 109 -8.64 -18.55 -4.99
N GLU A 110 -8.62 -18.80 -3.69
CA GLU A 110 -7.41 -18.67 -2.86
C GLU A 110 -6.64 -20.00 -2.89
N PHE A 111 -5.42 -19.98 -3.41
CA PHE A 111 -4.50 -21.10 -3.33
C PHE A 111 -3.63 -21.00 -2.08
N ASN A 112 -3.03 -22.11 -1.67
CA ASN A 112 -2.01 -22.05 -0.62
C ASN A 112 -0.78 -21.25 -1.07
N THR A 113 -0.12 -20.59 -0.11
CA THR A 113 1.00 -19.65 -0.35
C THR A 113 2.27 -20.30 -0.91
N ASP A 114 2.34 -21.62 -0.98
CA ASP A 114 3.44 -22.39 -1.59
C ASP A 114 3.38 -22.45 -3.12
N ILE A 115 2.26 -22.01 -3.72
CA ILE A 115 2.03 -22.08 -5.16
C ILE A 115 2.38 -20.73 -5.80
N LYS A 116 3.14 -20.77 -6.91
CA LYS A 116 3.41 -19.59 -7.72
C LYS A 116 2.15 -19.12 -8.43
N THR A 117 1.91 -17.81 -8.45
CA THR A 117 0.72 -17.18 -9.07
C THR A 117 0.57 -17.53 -10.54
N GLU A 118 1.66 -17.56 -11.30
CA GLU A 118 1.66 -17.97 -12.71
C GLU A 118 1.13 -19.40 -12.91
N VAL A 119 1.55 -20.32 -12.04
CA VAL A 119 1.09 -21.72 -12.07
C VAL A 119 -0.37 -21.80 -11.66
N ALA A 120 -0.79 -21.06 -10.63
CA ALA A 120 -2.19 -20.98 -10.21
C ALA A 120 -3.07 -20.46 -11.35
N LYS A 121 -2.69 -19.37 -12.00
CA LYS A 121 -3.39 -18.77 -13.15
C LYS A 121 -3.51 -19.74 -14.32
N GLN A 122 -2.42 -20.43 -14.66
CA GLN A 122 -2.46 -21.46 -15.70
C GLN A 122 -3.40 -22.61 -15.33
N LYS A 123 -3.35 -23.10 -14.09
CA LYS A 123 -4.23 -24.19 -13.63
C LYS A 123 -5.71 -23.80 -13.63
N VAL A 124 -6.01 -22.55 -13.31
CA VAL A 124 -7.37 -22.01 -13.40
C VAL A 124 -7.82 -21.94 -14.85
N LYS A 125 -6.97 -21.46 -15.77
CA LYS A 125 -7.27 -21.47 -17.22
C LYS A 125 -7.51 -22.89 -17.74
N ASP A 126 -6.63 -23.85 -17.41
CA ASP A 126 -6.77 -25.25 -17.80
C ASP A 126 -8.11 -25.86 -17.29
N ALA A 127 -8.60 -25.41 -16.13
CA ALA A 127 -9.87 -25.86 -15.56
C ALA A 127 -11.08 -25.20 -16.24
N ILE A 128 -10.97 -23.93 -16.62
CA ILE A 128 -12.00 -23.21 -17.40
C ILE A 128 -12.12 -23.80 -18.80
N ASP A 129 -11.00 -24.10 -19.45
CA ASP A 129 -10.99 -24.71 -20.79
C ASP A 129 -11.71 -26.07 -20.80
N LYS A 130 -11.63 -26.81 -19.68
CA LYS A 130 -12.41 -28.05 -19.48
C LYS A 130 -13.90 -27.79 -19.21
N ALA A 131 -14.21 -26.69 -18.52
CA ALA A 131 -15.58 -26.27 -18.25
C ALA A 131 -16.29 -25.73 -19.51
N GLN A 132 -15.54 -25.37 -20.56
CA GLN A 132 -16.09 -24.78 -21.79
C GLN A 132 -17.21 -25.62 -22.42
N SER A 133 -17.17 -26.96 -22.29
CA SER A 133 -18.23 -27.84 -22.80
C SER A 133 -19.51 -27.83 -21.97
N ASP A 134 -19.40 -27.46 -20.69
CA ASP A 134 -20.51 -27.40 -19.74
C ASP A 134 -21.12 -25.97 -19.70
N LEU A 135 -20.47 -24.99 -20.34
CA LEU A 135 -20.91 -23.60 -20.42
C LEU A 135 -21.86 -23.36 -21.61
N PRO A 136 -22.74 -22.36 -21.54
CA PRO A 136 -23.58 -21.96 -22.66
C PRO A 136 -22.75 -21.51 -23.89
N ASN A 137 -23.24 -21.79 -25.09
CA ASN A 137 -22.56 -21.42 -26.35
C ASN A 137 -22.74 -19.94 -26.73
N ASP A 138 -23.66 -19.25 -26.06
CA ASP A 138 -24.10 -17.88 -26.31
C ASP A 138 -23.63 -16.88 -25.23
N LEU A 139 -22.60 -17.25 -24.46
CA LEU A 139 -21.97 -16.36 -23.48
C LEU A 139 -21.59 -15.02 -24.13
N THR A 140 -22.01 -13.91 -23.52
CA THR A 140 -21.67 -12.57 -23.99
C THR A 140 -20.16 -12.32 -23.94
N THR A 141 -19.52 -12.79 -22.87
CA THR A 141 -18.07 -12.71 -22.67
C THR A 141 -17.54 -14.03 -22.16
N GLN A 142 -16.36 -14.43 -22.66
CA GLN A 142 -15.68 -15.61 -22.16
C GLN A 142 -15.15 -15.38 -20.73
N PRO A 143 -15.04 -16.42 -19.90
CA PRO A 143 -14.50 -16.29 -18.55
C PRO A 143 -13.09 -15.67 -18.56
N ASN A 144 -12.94 -14.55 -17.87
CA ASN A 144 -11.69 -13.83 -17.78
C ASN A 144 -10.96 -14.19 -16.47
N VAL A 145 -9.69 -14.55 -16.56
CA VAL A 145 -8.86 -14.98 -15.43
C VAL A 145 -7.85 -13.89 -15.09
N GLN A 146 -8.05 -13.26 -13.94
CA GLN A 146 -7.18 -12.20 -13.43
C GLN A 146 -6.58 -12.61 -12.08
N GLU A 147 -5.38 -12.13 -11.79
CA GLU A 147 -4.75 -12.30 -10.48
C GLU A 147 -5.07 -11.10 -9.60
N PHE A 148 -5.24 -11.35 -8.30
CA PHE A 148 -5.43 -10.28 -7.35
C PHE A 148 -4.08 -9.66 -6.98
N ASP A 149 -3.93 -8.37 -7.27
CA ASP A 149 -2.73 -7.60 -6.95
C ASP A 149 -3.12 -6.32 -6.18
N PHE A 150 -2.45 -6.07 -5.05
CA PHE A 150 -2.63 -4.85 -4.25
C PHE A 150 -2.18 -3.60 -5.01
N SER A 151 -1.25 -3.74 -5.95
CA SER A 151 -0.80 -2.67 -6.84
C SER A 151 -1.89 -2.22 -7.82
N GLU A 152 -2.94 -3.01 -8.05
CA GLU A 152 -4.10 -2.59 -8.84
C GLU A 152 -5.04 -1.62 -8.11
N MET A 153 -4.81 -1.34 -6.82
CA MET A 153 -5.59 -0.34 -6.10
C MET A 153 -5.25 1.06 -6.61
N PRO A 154 -6.25 1.94 -6.86
CA PRO A 154 -5.98 3.31 -7.26
C PRO A 154 -5.11 4.04 -6.22
N ILE A 155 -4.04 4.69 -6.69
CA ILE A 155 -3.12 5.46 -5.83
C ILE A 155 -3.59 6.89 -5.58
N MET A 156 -4.46 7.40 -6.46
CA MET A 156 -5.10 8.70 -6.37
C MET A 156 -6.33 8.78 -7.28
N TYR A 157 -7.19 9.75 -6.99
CA TYR A 157 -8.39 10.05 -7.77
C TYR A 157 -8.30 11.47 -8.33
N VAL A 158 -8.37 11.62 -9.65
CA VAL A 158 -8.38 12.92 -10.31
C VAL A 158 -9.83 13.27 -10.65
N ASN A 159 -10.40 14.23 -9.91
CA ASN A 159 -11.78 14.66 -10.10
C ASN A 159 -11.85 15.88 -11.01
N VAL A 160 -12.59 15.75 -12.11
CA VAL A 160 -12.79 16.79 -13.10
C VAL A 160 -14.18 17.38 -12.91
N SER A 161 -14.24 18.67 -12.63
CA SER A 161 -15.48 19.42 -12.37
C SER A 161 -15.47 20.76 -13.09
N GLY A 162 -16.62 21.22 -13.56
CA GLY A 162 -16.76 22.50 -14.25
C GLY A 162 -18.22 22.75 -14.63
N ASP A 163 -18.53 23.97 -15.06
CA ASP A 163 -19.85 24.34 -15.58
C ASP A 163 -20.01 23.88 -17.03
N TYR A 164 -19.89 22.57 -17.23
CA TYR A 164 -19.97 21.88 -18.51
C TYR A 164 -20.93 20.71 -18.39
N ASP A 165 -21.51 20.32 -19.52
CA ASP A 165 -22.30 19.09 -19.61
C ASP A 165 -21.42 17.85 -19.43
N GLY A 166 -22.02 16.75 -18.98
CA GLY A 166 -21.29 15.51 -18.69
C GLY A 166 -20.53 14.94 -19.89
N ILE A 167 -21.01 15.17 -21.12
CA ILE A 167 -20.34 14.69 -22.35
C ILE A 167 -19.07 15.50 -22.59
N THR A 168 -19.13 16.83 -22.42
CA THR A 168 -17.93 17.68 -22.51
C THR A 168 -16.93 17.34 -21.41
N LEU A 169 -17.38 17.11 -20.17
CA LEU A 169 -16.50 16.67 -19.08
C LEU A 169 -15.84 15.32 -19.39
N LYS A 170 -16.59 14.37 -19.96
CA LYS A 170 -16.05 13.08 -20.43
C LYS A 170 -14.95 13.29 -21.46
N LYS A 171 -15.17 14.16 -22.46
CA LYS A 171 -14.16 14.45 -23.48
C LYS A 171 -12.86 14.99 -22.90
N TYR A 172 -12.92 15.79 -21.83
CA TYR A 172 -11.73 16.22 -21.12
C TYR A 172 -11.10 15.10 -20.29
N ALA A 173 -11.92 14.26 -19.65
CA ALA A 173 -11.45 13.09 -18.93
C ALA A 173 -10.76 12.06 -19.85
N ASP A 174 -11.30 11.79 -21.04
CA ASP A 174 -10.70 10.90 -22.06
C ASP A 174 -9.31 11.42 -22.47
N LYS A 175 -9.17 12.73 -22.73
CA LYS A 175 -7.85 13.32 -23.02
C LYS A 175 -6.85 13.18 -21.88
N MET A 176 -7.31 13.33 -20.64
CA MET A 176 -6.47 13.14 -19.46
C MET A 176 -6.11 11.66 -19.29
N GLN A 177 -7.04 10.74 -19.52
CA GLN A 177 -6.80 9.30 -19.51
C GLN A 177 -5.70 8.95 -20.51
N ASP A 178 -5.84 9.34 -21.78
CA ASP A 178 -4.84 9.10 -22.82
C ASP A 178 -3.46 9.62 -22.37
N LYS A 179 -3.42 10.84 -21.82
CA LYS A 179 -2.17 11.44 -21.37
C LYS A 179 -1.54 10.72 -20.17
N PHE A 180 -2.35 10.25 -19.23
CA PHE A 180 -1.88 9.54 -18.06
C PHE A 180 -1.39 8.13 -18.41
N GLU A 181 -2.04 7.45 -19.36
CA GLU A 181 -1.65 6.13 -19.84
C GLU A 181 -0.38 6.13 -20.72
N GLU A 182 0.06 7.30 -21.21
CA GLU A 182 1.39 7.47 -21.83
C GLU A 182 2.54 7.25 -20.84
N PHE A 183 2.31 7.43 -19.54
CA PHE A 183 3.36 7.27 -18.53
C PHE A 183 3.64 5.78 -18.28
N PRO A 184 4.91 5.31 -18.35
CA PRO A 184 5.24 3.90 -18.15
C PRO A 184 4.89 3.42 -16.73
N GLU A 185 4.88 4.33 -15.76
CA GLU A 185 4.52 4.02 -14.37
C GLU A 185 3.02 3.81 -14.13
N VAL A 186 2.18 4.28 -15.05
CA VAL A 186 0.72 4.12 -14.98
C VAL A 186 0.33 2.83 -15.70
N ASN A 187 -0.54 2.04 -15.08
CA ASN A 187 -1.07 0.83 -15.69
C ASN A 187 -2.31 1.15 -16.55
N ARG A 188 -3.27 1.88 -15.96
CA ARG A 188 -4.48 2.38 -16.62
C ARG A 188 -5.12 3.51 -15.78
N ALA A 189 -6.01 4.27 -16.39
CA ALA A 189 -6.85 5.24 -15.68
C ALA A 189 -8.33 4.99 -15.95
N ASP A 190 -9.08 4.55 -14.92
CA ASP A 190 -10.50 4.17 -15.09
C ASP A 190 -11.43 5.39 -14.86
N ILE A 191 -12.32 5.69 -15.82
CA ILE A 191 -13.28 6.81 -15.73
C ILE A 191 -14.57 6.38 -15.01
N VAL A 192 -15.04 7.21 -14.07
CA VAL A 192 -16.28 7.01 -13.30
C VAL A 192 -17.17 8.25 -13.37
N GLY A 193 -18.50 8.06 -13.48
CA GLY A 193 -19.49 9.14 -13.46
C GLY A 193 -19.66 9.91 -14.78
N ALA A 194 -19.12 9.38 -15.88
CA ALA A 194 -19.25 9.96 -17.21
C ALA A 194 -20.38 9.29 -18.01
N PRO A 195 -21.24 10.05 -18.73
CA PRO A 195 -22.28 9.47 -19.56
C PRO A 195 -21.69 8.77 -20.79
N GLU A 196 -22.21 7.60 -21.15
CA GLU A 196 -21.90 6.92 -22.41
C GLU A 196 -22.93 7.29 -23.47
N ARG A 197 -22.49 7.61 -24.69
CA ARG A 197 -23.42 7.88 -25.79
C ARG A 197 -24.03 6.57 -26.28
N GLU A 198 -25.35 6.54 -26.40
CA GLU A 198 -26.12 5.39 -26.88
C GLU A 198 -27.10 5.84 -27.97
N ILE A 199 -27.17 5.08 -29.06
CA ILE A 199 -28.19 5.30 -30.09
C ILE A 199 -29.34 4.33 -29.83
N GLN A 200 -30.48 4.88 -29.41
CA GLN A 200 -31.69 4.08 -29.15
C GLN A 200 -32.54 3.98 -30.41
N ILE A 201 -32.97 2.76 -30.74
CA ILE A 201 -33.85 2.47 -31.88
C ILE A 201 -35.19 2.00 -31.32
N ASN A 202 -36.11 2.95 -31.16
CA ASN A 202 -37.41 2.74 -30.56
C ASN A 202 -38.40 2.32 -31.65
N VAL A 203 -38.58 1.01 -31.81
CA VAL A 203 -39.46 0.42 -32.83
C VAL A 203 -40.93 0.57 -32.42
N ASP A 204 -41.77 1.01 -33.36
CA ASP A 204 -43.23 1.06 -33.19
C ASP A 204 -43.83 -0.30 -33.58
N PRO A 205 -44.40 -1.08 -32.63
CA PRO A 205 -44.91 -2.42 -32.92
C PRO A 205 -46.02 -2.44 -33.98
N ILE A 206 -46.86 -1.40 -34.04
CA ILE A 206 -47.99 -1.34 -34.97
C ILE A 206 -47.48 -1.13 -36.40
N LYS A 207 -46.54 -0.20 -36.59
CA LYS A 207 -45.92 0.04 -37.90
C LYS A 207 -45.09 -1.14 -38.37
N MET A 208 -44.36 -1.77 -37.44
CA MET A 208 -43.58 -2.97 -37.70
C MET A 208 -44.47 -4.13 -38.18
N GLN A 209 -45.62 -4.35 -37.52
CA GLN A 209 -46.59 -5.38 -37.90
C GLN A 209 -47.22 -5.09 -39.28
N ALA A 210 -47.59 -3.83 -39.54
CA ALA A 210 -48.12 -3.40 -40.84
C ALA A 210 -47.10 -3.61 -41.97
N ALA A 211 -45.81 -3.38 -41.70
CA ALA A 211 -44.71 -3.60 -42.63
C ALA A 211 -44.27 -5.08 -42.74
N LYS A 212 -44.86 -5.99 -41.96
CA LYS A 212 -44.48 -7.42 -41.87
C LYS A 212 -42.98 -7.60 -41.62
N LEU A 213 -42.47 -6.80 -40.67
CA LEU A 213 -41.11 -6.86 -40.17
C LEU A 213 -41.09 -7.53 -38.80
N SER A 214 -39.98 -8.22 -38.52
CA SER A 214 -39.65 -8.70 -37.17
C SER A 214 -38.51 -7.87 -36.58
N PHE A 215 -38.34 -7.92 -35.25
CA PHE A 215 -37.16 -7.35 -34.59
C PHE A 215 -35.86 -7.94 -35.15
N THR A 216 -35.86 -9.22 -35.51
CA THR A 216 -34.72 -9.92 -36.13
C THR A 216 -34.35 -9.34 -37.50
N ASP A 217 -35.36 -8.98 -38.31
CA ASP A 217 -35.11 -8.35 -39.62
C ASP A 217 -34.38 -7.00 -39.45
N ILE A 218 -34.82 -6.19 -38.48
CA ILE A 218 -34.21 -4.89 -38.16
C ILE A 218 -32.77 -5.09 -37.65
N GLY A 219 -32.57 -5.98 -36.67
CA GLY A 219 -31.25 -6.26 -36.11
C GLY A 219 -30.26 -6.77 -37.15
N ASN A 220 -30.71 -7.65 -38.05
CA ASN A 220 -29.90 -8.13 -39.17
C ASN A 220 -29.55 -7.00 -40.14
N ALA A 221 -30.51 -6.17 -40.55
CA ALA A 221 -30.26 -5.04 -41.45
C ALA A 221 -29.18 -4.10 -40.90
N ILE A 222 -29.25 -3.75 -39.61
CA ILE A 222 -28.26 -2.90 -38.95
C ILE A 222 -26.88 -3.57 -38.92
N SER A 223 -26.82 -4.85 -38.54
CA SER A 223 -25.57 -5.62 -38.47
C SER A 223 -24.91 -5.84 -39.84
N TYR A 224 -25.72 -5.97 -40.90
CA TYR A 224 -25.21 -6.12 -42.27
C TYR A 224 -24.68 -4.82 -42.87
N GLU A 225 -25.30 -3.68 -42.56
CA GLU A 225 -24.85 -2.39 -43.07
C GLU A 225 -23.63 -1.85 -42.31
N ASN A 226 -23.61 -2.00 -40.96
CA ASN A 226 -22.58 -1.44 -40.09
C ASN A 226 -21.25 -2.24 -40.09
N ARG A 227 -20.75 -2.63 -41.26
CA ARG A 227 -19.46 -3.32 -41.41
C ARG A 227 -18.66 -2.75 -42.57
N ASP A 228 -17.36 -2.58 -42.33
CA ASP A 228 -16.41 -2.28 -43.40
C ASP A 228 -15.99 -3.57 -44.09
N ILE A 229 -16.08 -3.62 -45.42
CA ILE A 229 -15.75 -4.79 -46.21
C ILE A 229 -14.54 -4.45 -47.10
N SER A 230 -13.52 -5.30 -47.08
CA SER A 230 -12.41 -5.22 -48.03
C SER A 230 -12.81 -5.85 -49.36
N GLY A 231 -12.69 -5.08 -50.44
CA GLY A 231 -12.86 -5.56 -51.82
C GLY A 231 -11.59 -6.19 -52.41
N GLY A 232 -10.54 -6.34 -51.61
CA GLY A 232 -9.25 -6.89 -52.05
C GLY A 232 -8.36 -5.86 -52.74
N LEU A 233 -7.33 -6.36 -53.42
CA LEU A 233 -6.37 -5.54 -54.18
C LEU A 233 -6.76 -5.57 -55.67
N VAL A 234 -6.92 -4.40 -56.27
CA VAL A 234 -7.13 -4.24 -57.72
C VAL A 234 -5.88 -3.64 -58.35
N GLU A 235 -5.41 -4.27 -59.42
CA GLU A 235 -4.30 -3.78 -60.24
C GLU A 235 -4.79 -2.61 -61.10
N VAL A 236 -4.17 -1.44 -60.92
CA VAL A 236 -4.45 -0.23 -61.68
C VAL A 236 -3.13 0.34 -62.18
N GLY A 237 -2.81 0.08 -63.45
CA GLY A 237 -1.48 0.34 -64.01
C GLY A 237 -0.42 -0.54 -63.33
N ASP A 238 0.68 0.06 -62.88
CA ASP A 238 1.78 -0.64 -62.21
C ASP A 238 1.61 -0.77 -60.68
N MET A 239 0.46 -0.37 -60.11
CA MET A 239 0.21 -0.40 -58.66
C MET A 239 -1.01 -1.26 -58.30
N LYS A 240 -0.91 -2.01 -57.20
CA LYS A 240 -2.05 -2.67 -56.55
C LYS A 240 -2.68 -1.74 -55.54
N ARG A 241 -3.94 -1.36 -55.75
CA ARG A 241 -4.70 -0.49 -54.85
C ARG A 241 -5.69 -1.32 -54.04
N THR A 242 -5.78 -1.07 -52.73
CA THR A 242 -6.77 -1.73 -51.88
C THR A 242 -8.14 -1.07 -52.08
N ILE A 243 -9.15 -1.85 -52.43
CA ILE A 243 -10.55 -1.40 -52.42
C ILE A 243 -11.13 -1.69 -51.04
N ARG A 244 -11.68 -0.67 -50.38
CA ARG A 244 -12.40 -0.80 -49.11
C ARG A 244 -13.76 -0.13 -49.22
N ILE A 245 -14.81 -0.89 -48.96
CA ILE A 245 -16.18 -0.41 -48.84
C ILE A 245 -16.38 -0.01 -47.38
N LYS A 246 -16.71 1.26 -47.15
CA LYS A 246 -16.99 1.78 -45.80
C LYS A 246 -18.50 1.74 -45.56
N GLY A 247 -18.95 0.85 -44.69
CA GLY A 247 -20.36 0.69 -44.33
C GLY A 247 -20.72 1.25 -42.95
N GLN A 248 -19.72 1.62 -42.14
CA GLN A 248 -19.96 2.12 -40.78
C GLN A 248 -20.83 3.39 -40.75
N PHE A 249 -21.82 3.40 -39.86
CA PHE A 249 -22.66 4.57 -39.62
C PHE A 249 -21.84 5.68 -38.96
N LYS A 250 -21.98 6.92 -39.47
CA LYS A 250 -21.33 8.10 -38.87
C LYS A 250 -22.32 8.99 -38.13
N SER A 251 -23.57 8.97 -38.58
CA SER A 251 -24.64 9.80 -38.04
C SER A 251 -25.95 9.03 -37.92
N VAL A 252 -26.83 9.54 -37.07
CA VAL A 252 -28.19 9.03 -36.91
C VAL A 252 -28.99 9.11 -38.22
N LEU A 253 -28.68 10.10 -39.07
CA LEU A 253 -29.29 10.26 -40.39
C LEU A 253 -28.96 9.09 -41.33
N ASP A 254 -27.76 8.51 -41.21
CA ASP A 254 -27.38 7.33 -41.99
C ASP A 254 -28.23 6.13 -41.57
N MET A 255 -28.45 5.96 -40.27
CA MET A 255 -29.29 4.89 -39.73
C MET A 255 -30.77 5.06 -40.09
N GLN A 256 -31.29 6.30 -40.11
CA GLN A 256 -32.68 6.58 -40.51
C GLN A 256 -32.97 6.15 -41.95
N ASN A 257 -31.98 6.23 -42.84
CA ASN A 257 -32.11 5.86 -44.24
C ASN A 257 -31.69 4.40 -44.53
N LEU A 258 -31.45 3.60 -43.49
CA LEU A 258 -31.21 2.17 -43.63
C LEU A 258 -32.45 1.49 -44.22
N VAL A 259 -32.27 0.72 -45.28
CA VAL A 259 -33.34 -0.11 -45.87
C VAL A 259 -33.41 -1.42 -45.10
N VAL A 260 -34.51 -1.66 -44.40
CA VAL A 260 -34.69 -2.91 -43.61
C VAL A 260 -35.19 -4.04 -44.50
N LYS A 261 -36.16 -3.74 -45.40
CA LYS A 261 -36.74 -4.72 -46.31
C LYS A 261 -37.27 -4.03 -47.55
N ASN A 262 -37.22 -4.72 -48.69
CA ASN A 262 -37.81 -4.24 -49.94
C ASN A 262 -38.85 -5.26 -50.40
N LEU A 263 -40.13 -4.90 -50.28
CA LEU A 263 -41.25 -5.73 -50.73
C LEU A 263 -41.74 -5.19 -52.07
N GLN A 264 -41.45 -5.92 -53.16
CA GLN A 264 -42.01 -5.65 -54.50
C GLN A 264 -41.79 -4.21 -55.01
N GLY A 265 -40.64 -3.60 -54.69
CA GLY A 265 -40.25 -2.27 -55.18
C GLY A 265 -40.57 -1.11 -54.22
N ALA A 266 -41.23 -1.39 -53.09
CA ALA A 266 -41.37 -0.43 -51.99
C ALA A 266 -40.33 -0.75 -50.90
N ALA A 267 -39.30 0.09 -50.79
CA ALA A 267 -38.32 -0.01 -49.71
C ALA A 267 -38.92 0.54 -48.41
N VAL A 268 -38.86 -0.25 -47.34
CA VAL A 268 -39.20 0.19 -45.99
C VAL A 268 -37.91 0.60 -45.30
N TYR A 269 -37.82 1.88 -44.93
CA TYR A 269 -36.68 2.43 -44.22
C TYR A 269 -36.85 2.26 -42.71
N LEU A 270 -35.73 2.29 -41.98
CA LEU A 270 -35.76 2.19 -40.53
C LEU A 270 -36.58 3.34 -39.91
N LYS A 271 -36.51 4.56 -40.46
CA LYS A 271 -37.33 5.71 -40.04
C LYS A 271 -38.85 5.50 -40.20
N ASP A 272 -39.27 4.58 -41.06
CA ASP A 272 -40.70 4.32 -41.29
C ASP A 272 -41.31 3.46 -40.17
N VAL A 273 -40.47 2.71 -39.45
CA VAL A 273 -40.88 1.73 -38.44
C VAL A 273 -40.29 1.96 -37.04
N ALA A 274 -39.28 2.81 -36.91
CA ALA A 274 -38.63 3.13 -35.64
C ALA A 274 -38.25 4.61 -35.53
N GLU A 275 -38.31 5.14 -34.31
CA GLU A 275 -37.72 6.42 -33.94
C GLU A 275 -36.29 6.20 -33.46
N ILE A 276 -35.32 6.88 -34.08
CA ILE A 276 -33.91 6.75 -33.71
C ILE A 276 -33.50 7.99 -32.94
N VAL A 277 -33.14 7.79 -31.67
CA VAL A 277 -32.79 8.86 -30.73
C VAL A 277 -31.30 8.77 -30.40
N ASP A 278 -30.59 9.87 -30.62
CA ASP A 278 -29.21 10.05 -30.14
C ASP A 278 -29.26 10.51 -28.69
N THR A 279 -28.96 9.61 -27.77
CA THR A 279 -29.07 9.86 -26.33
C THR A 279 -27.82 9.36 -25.62
N VAL A 280 -27.86 9.40 -24.29
CA VAL A 280 -26.90 8.74 -23.44
C VAL A 280 -27.52 7.47 -22.88
N LYS A 281 -26.70 6.44 -22.72
CA LYS A 281 -27.04 5.23 -21.97
C LYS A 281 -27.55 5.63 -20.59
N GLU A 282 -28.49 4.86 -20.04
CA GLU A 282 -28.97 5.09 -18.68
C GLU A 282 -27.76 5.21 -17.72
N THR A 283 -27.77 6.24 -16.88
CA THR A 283 -26.62 6.56 -16.03
C THR A 283 -26.38 5.43 -15.03
N GLU A 284 -25.38 4.61 -15.31
CA GLU A 284 -25.00 3.47 -14.48
C GLU A 284 -24.25 3.89 -13.21
N SER A 285 -23.72 5.12 -13.14
CA SER A 285 -23.03 5.63 -11.96
C SER A 285 -23.12 7.14 -11.81
N TYR A 286 -22.96 7.61 -10.57
CA TYR A 286 -22.83 9.02 -10.24
C TYR A 286 -21.56 9.24 -9.40
N ALA A 287 -20.87 10.35 -9.65
CA ALA A 287 -19.78 10.81 -8.81
C ALA A 287 -19.98 12.28 -8.44
N ARG A 288 -19.72 12.61 -7.18
CA ARG A 288 -19.75 13.99 -6.67
C ARG A 288 -18.53 14.31 -5.83
N LEU A 289 -18.12 15.56 -5.90
CA LEU A 289 -17.13 16.17 -5.03
C LEU A 289 -17.75 17.39 -4.36
N ASP A 290 -17.79 17.41 -3.04
CA ASP A 290 -18.37 18.48 -2.23
C ASP A 290 -19.79 18.89 -2.68
N GLY A 291 -20.63 17.91 -3.01
CA GLY A 291 -22.01 18.12 -3.47
C GLY A 291 -22.17 18.52 -4.95
N LYS A 292 -21.08 18.63 -5.73
CA LYS A 292 -21.13 18.96 -7.17
C LYS A 292 -20.81 17.72 -8.00
N ASN A 293 -21.49 17.55 -9.14
CA ASN A 293 -21.23 16.44 -10.06
C ASN A 293 -19.81 16.54 -10.64
N VAL A 294 -19.11 15.42 -10.66
CA VAL A 294 -17.74 15.31 -11.20
C VAL A 294 -17.57 14.05 -12.03
N VAL A 295 -16.61 14.07 -12.94
CA VAL A 295 -16.08 12.87 -13.56
C VAL A 295 -14.77 12.53 -12.85
N THR A 296 -14.65 11.31 -12.32
CA THR A 296 -13.48 10.87 -11.57
C THR A 296 -12.64 9.91 -12.40
N LEU A 297 -11.34 10.17 -12.48
CA LEU A 297 -10.34 9.26 -13.05
C LEU A 297 -9.63 8.55 -11.89
N ASN A 298 -9.77 7.23 -11.83
CA ASN A 298 -9.06 6.38 -10.87
C ASN A 298 -7.69 6.01 -11.45
N ILE A 299 -6.59 6.51 -10.87
CA ILE A 299 -5.26 6.23 -11.41
C ILE A 299 -4.66 4.99 -10.76
N ILE A 300 -4.40 3.97 -11.57
CA ILE A 300 -3.80 2.70 -11.12
C ILE A 300 -2.34 2.66 -11.54
N LYS A 301 -1.45 2.51 -10.55
CA LYS A 301 0.00 2.44 -10.77
C LYS A 301 0.39 1.01 -11.18
N ARG A 302 1.45 0.88 -11.97
CA ARG A 302 2.11 -0.41 -12.19
C ARG A 302 2.81 -0.90 -10.91
N SER A 303 2.77 -2.20 -10.64
CA SER A 303 3.53 -2.82 -9.53
C SER A 303 5.03 -2.49 -9.62
N GLY A 304 5.67 -2.24 -8.48
CA GLY A 304 7.11 -1.98 -8.37
C GLY A 304 7.58 -0.58 -8.75
N GLU A 305 6.71 0.26 -9.33
CA GLU A 305 7.05 1.64 -9.70
C GLU A 305 6.96 2.61 -8.51
N ASN A 306 7.65 3.74 -8.59
CA ASN A 306 7.73 4.69 -7.46
C ASN A 306 6.45 5.54 -7.33
N LEU A 307 5.73 5.36 -6.22
CA LEU A 307 4.45 6.02 -5.97
C LEU A 307 4.57 7.56 -5.94
N ILE A 308 5.60 8.09 -5.26
CA ILE A 308 5.81 9.55 -5.13
C ILE A 308 6.10 10.17 -6.51
N ALA A 309 7.01 9.57 -7.27
CA ALA A 309 7.39 10.07 -8.59
C ALA A 309 6.22 10.03 -9.59
N THR A 310 5.42 8.95 -9.58
CA THR A 310 4.22 8.85 -10.42
C THR A 310 3.21 9.94 -10.06
N ALA A 311 3.00 10.20 -8.77
CA ALA A 311 2.06 11.22 -8.32
C ALA A 311 2.47 12.64 -8.74
N GLU A 312 3.77 12.97 -8.65
CA GLU A 312 4.31 14.25 -9.11
C GLU A 312 4.16 14.42 -10.62
N LYS A 313 4.42 13.36 -11.41
CA LYS A 313 4.23 13.36 -12.87
C LYS A 313 2.78 13.61 -13.26
N ILE A 314 1.81 12.96 -12.60
CA ILE A 314 0.39 13.15 -12.88
C ILE A 314 -0.03 14.58 -12.57
N LYS A 315 0.36 15.12 -11.41
CA LYS A 315 0.07 16.53 -11.04
C LYS A 315 0.70 17.51 -12.03
N GLY A 316 1.97 17.29 -12.39
CA GLY A 316 2.67 18.09 -13.39
C GLY A 316 2.02 18.01 -14.77
N ALA A 317 1.53 16.85 -15.18
CA ALA A 317 0.80 16.67 -16.44
C ALA A 317 -0.53 17.43 -16.45
N ILE A 318 -1.26 17.45 -15.32
CA ILE A 318 -2.49 18.25 -15.19
C ILE A 318 -2.17 19.74 -15.37
N ASP A 319 -1.13 20.24 -14.68
CA ASP A 319 -0.71 21.64 -14.80
C ASP A 319 -0.24 21.97 -16.25
N GLU A 320 0.57 21.11 -16.87
CA GLU A 320 1.03 21.26 -18.27
C GLU A 320 -0.14 21.27 -19.27
N MET A 321 -1.12 20.39 -19.10
CA MET A 321 -2.31 20.34 -19.96
C MET A 321 -3.18 21.61 -19.82
N GLN A 322 -3.26 22.18 -18.61
CA GLN A 322 -3.96 23.44 -18.36
C GLN A 322 -3.20 24.65 -18.94
N GLU A 323 -1.87 24.65 -18.86
CA GLU A 323 -1.02 25.72 -19.40
C GLU A 323 -0.94 25.71 -20.94
N SER A 324 -0.83 24.52 -21.54
CA SER A 324 -0.78 24.33 -23.00
C SER A 324 -2.12 24.52 -23.70
N GLY A 325 -3.22 24.69 -22.95
CA GLY A 325 -4.56 24.88 -23.47
C GLY A 325 -5.22 23.62 -24.05
N GLN A 326 -4.67 22.43 -23.79
CA GLN A 326 -5.29 21.16 -24.20
C GLN A 326 -6.62 20.89 -23.47
N ILE A 327 -6.71 21.39 -22.25
CA ILE A 327 -7.91 21.46 -21.40
C ILE A 327 -8.14 22.91 -20.95
N PRO A 328 -9.39 23.29 -20.61
CA PRO A 328 -9.69 24.64 -20.15
C PRO A 328 -8.88 25.04 -18.91
N PRO A 329 -8.56 26.34 -18.73
CA PRO A 329 -7.83 26.84 -17.58
C PRO A 329 -8.59 26.63 -16.26
N LYS A 330 -7.86 26.70 -15.14
CA LYS A 330 -8.34 26.42 -13.77
C LYS A 330 -9.64 27.14 -13.38
N ASP A 331 -9.90 28.32 -13.96
CA ASP A 331 -11.10 29.11 -13.69
C ASP A 331 -12.39 28.51 -14.27
N LYS A 332 -12.27 27.70 -15.34
CA LYS A 332 -13.42 27.07 -16.02
C LYS A 332 -13.52 25.56 -15.75
N LEU A 333 -12.37 24.88 -15.64
CA LEU A 333 -12.29 23.46 -15.33
C LEU A 333 -11.48 23.27 -14.05
N LYS A 334 -12.16 22.95 -12.96
CA LYS A 334 -11.55 22.67 -11.67
C LYS A 334 -11.20 21.18 -11.60
N VAL A 335 -9.91 20.89 -11.66
CA VAL A 335 -9.34 19.54 -11.49
C VAL A 335 -8.80 19.42 -10.07
N VAL A 336 -9.32 18.47 -9.29
CA VAL A 336 -8.93 18.26 -7.89
C VAL A 336 -8.45 16.83 -7.71
N VAL A 337 -7.20 16.68 -7.30
CA VAL A 337 -6.64 15.39 -6.90
C VAL A 337 -7.02 15.10 -5.46
N THR A 338 -7.56 13.92 -5.21
CA THR A 338 -8.01 13.45 -3.88
C THR A 338 -7.51 12.04 -3.61
N GLY A 339 -7.47 11.62 -2.35
CA GLY A 339 -7.02 10.27 -1.97
C GLY A 339 -5.57 9.98 -2.35
N ASP A 340 -4.72 11.01 -2.35
CA ASP A 340 -3.34 10.92 -2.80
C ASP A 340 -2.45 10.21 -1.77
N GLN A 341 -2.09 8.96 -2.04
CA GLN A 341 -1.22 8.16 -1.17
C GLN A 341 0.24 8.67 -1.13
N SER A 342 0.65 9.53 -2.08
CA SER A 342 2.03 10.02 -2.13
C SER A 342 2.37 10.92 -0.95
N LYS A 343 1.40 11.70 -0.45
CA LYS A 343 1.57 12.55 0.73
C LYS A 343 1.97 11.72 1.95
N LYS A 344 1.18 10.70 2.27
CA LYS A 344 1.43 9.80 3.40
C LYS A 344 2.75 9.03 3.26
N THR A 345 3.07 8.59 2.05
CA THR A 345 4.33 7.89 1.75
C THR A 345 5.53 8.82 1.94
N ALA A 346 5.43 10.07 1.46
CA ALA A 346 6.48 11.07 1.59
C ALA A 346 6.70 11.46 3.06
N THR A 347 5.63 11.69 3.83
CA THR A 347 5.72 11.97 5.27
C THR A 347 6.41 10.83 6.01
N SER A 348 5.98 9.58 5.80
CA SER A 348 6.61 8.40 6.42
C SER A 348 8.10 8.28 6.09
N PHE A 349 8.48 8.63 4.86
CA PHE A 349 9.87 8.63 4.41
C PHE A 349 10.69 9.76 5.07
N HIS A 350 10.14 10.97 5.15
CA HIS A 350 10.77 12.09 5.85
C HIS A 350 10.93 11.80 7.35
N GLU A 351 9.93 11.21 8.00
CA GLU A 351 10.00 10.75 9.39
C GLU A 351 11.12 9.73 9.60
N LEU A 352 11.31 8.79 8.68
CA LEU A 352 12.44 7.85 8.76
C LEU A 352 13.78 8.60 8.71
N ILE A 353 13.99 9.46 7.73
CA ILE A 353 15.25 10.21 7.58
C ILE A 353 15.51 11.03 8.85
N ASN A 354 14.49 11.74 9.34
CA ASN A 354 14.58 12.54 10.55
C ASN A 354 14.92 11.66 11.77
N THR A 355 14.27 10.50 11.91
CA THR A 355 14.53 9.58 13.02
C THR A 355 15.93 8.99 12.96
N ILE A 356 16.45 8.67 11.77
CA ILE A 356 17.83 8.21 11.59
C ILE A 356 18.81 9.31 12.00
N ILE A 357 18.58 10.56 11.59
CA ILE A 357 19.45 11.70 11.95
C ILE A 357 19.38 11.96 13.46
N ILE A 358 18.18 12.00 14.06
CA ILE A 358 17.99 12.19 15.50
C ILE A 358 18.66 11.05 16.27
N GLY A 359 18.46 9.81 15.84
CA GLY A 359 19.09 8.63 16.43
C GLY A 359 20.61 8.69 16.35
N PHE A 360 21.18 9.07 15.20
CA PHE A 360 22.60 9.30 15.01
C PHE A 360 23.14 10.39 15.97
N VAL A 361 22.46 11.54 16.06
CA VAL A 361 22.85 12.65 16.95
C VAL A 361 22.75 12.24 18.41
N LEU A 362 21.70 11.52 18.80
CA LEU A 362 21.49 11.06 20.17
C LEU A 362 22.57 10.04 20.58
N VAL A 363 22.86 9.07 19.72
CA VAL A 363 23.93 8.09 19.93
C VAL A 363 25.28 8.79 20.05
N LEU A 364 25.59 9.72 19.13
CA LEU A 364 26.81 10.52 19.17
C LEU A 364 26.94 11.28 20.50
N LEU A 365 25.85 11.94 20.94
CA LEU A 365 25.79 12.72 22.17
C LEU A 365 25.99 11.84 23.41
N VAL A 366 25.38 10.67 23.46
CA VAL A 366 25.53 9.76 24.62
C VAL A 366 26.95 9.19 24.66
N LEU A 367 27.49 8.73 23.54
CA LEU A 367 28.80 8.07 23.49
C LEU A 367 29.97 9.01 23.74
N MET A 368 29.85 10.29 23.36
CA MET A 368 30.94 11.25 23.57
C MET A 368 31.26 11.49 25.04
N PHE A 369 30.32 11.26 25.97
CA PHE A 369 30.57 11.34 27.41
C PHE A 369 31.43 10.19 27.94
N PHE A 370 31.48 9.05 27.25
CA PHE A 370 32.25 7.88 27.66
C PHE A 370 33.62 7.82 27.01
N MET A 371 33.68 7.96 25.68
CA MET A 371 34.89 7.72 24.88
C MET A 371 35.34 8.94 24.06
N GLY A 372 34.83 10.14 24.33
CA GLY A 372 35.18 11.36 23.59
C GLY A 372 34.53 11.46 22.19
N VAL A 373 34.58 12.67 21.60
CA VAL A 373 33.79 13.02 20.40
C VAL A 373 34.23 12.28 19.14
N ASN A 374 35.54 12.12 18.92
CA ASN A 374 36.05 11.47 17.72
C ASN A 374 35.64 9.99 17.69
N ASN A 375 35.83 9.26 18.80
CA ASN A 375 35.49 7.84 18.88
C ASN A 375 33.96 7.64 18.79
N ALA A 376 33.19 8.51 19.45
CA ALA A 376 31.73 8.50 19.37
C ALA A 376 31.22 8.75 17.94
N PHE A 377 31.86 9.63 17.16
CA PHE A 377 31.51 9.90 15.77
C PHE A 377 31.67 8.67 14.87
N PHE A 378 32.77 7.94 14.99
CA PHE A 378 32.99 6.73 14.17
C PHE A 378 32.05 5.59 14.56
N VAL A 379 31.71 5.47 15.84
CA VAL A 379 30.67 4.54 16.29
C VAL A 379 29.32 4.95 15.75
N ALA A 380 28.93 6.23 15.85
CA ALA A 380 27.66 6.70 15.32
C ALA A 380 27.56 6.53 13.79
N LEU A 381 28.68 6.69 13.06
CA LEU A 381 28.75 6.46 11.61
C LEU A 381 28.46 4.99 11.23
N SER A 382 28.57 4.05 12.16
CA SER A 382 28.20 2.66 11.89
C SER A 382 26.71 2.50 11.61
N VAL A 383 25.84 3.38 12.11
CA VAL A 383 24.38 3.34 11.84
C VAL A 383 24.07 3.44 10.36
N PRO A 384 24.38 4.57 9.67
CA PRO A 384 24.08 4.71 8.24
C PRO A 384 24.87 3.70 7.40
N LEU A 385 26.11 3.36 7.78
CA LEU A 385 26.90 2.35 7.09
C LEU A 385 26.26 0.97 7.16
N SER A 386 25.69 0.56 8.30
CA SER A 386 25.02 -0.73 8.45
C SER A 386 23.77 -0.81 7.58
N ILE A 387 23.02 0.29 7.46
CA ILE A 387 21.87 0.36 6.55
C ILE A 387 22.33 0.25 5.08
N PHE A 388 23.41 0.93 4.68
CA PHE A 388 23.97 0.81 3.33
C PHE A 388 24.49 -0.58 3.02
N VAL A 389 25.15 -1.24 3.98
CA VAL A 389 25.54 -2.66 3.86
C VAL A 389 24.29 -3.54 3.77
N ALA A 390 23.23 -3.27 4.53
CA ALA A 390 21.98 -4.03 4.41
C ALA A 390 21.36 -3.89 3.01
N PHE A 391 21.45 -2.71 2.38
CA PHE A 391 20.99 -2.51 1.00
C PHE A 391 21.77 -3.33 -0.04
N MET A 392 23.03 -3.67 0.23
CA MET A 392 23.82 -4.58 -0.61
C MET A 392 23.24 -6.00 -0.60
N PHE A 393 22.59 -6.40 0.49
CA PHE A 393 21.97 -7.71 0.64
C PHE A 393 20.48 -7.75 0.29
N LEU A 394 19.92 -6.68 -0.31
CA LEU A 394 18.55 -6.69 -0.83
C LEU A 394 18.26 -7.84 -1.81
N PRO A 395 19.18 -8.29 -2.68
CA PRO A 395 18.91 -9.46 -3.52
C PRO A 395 18.61 -10.74 -2.71
N VAL A 396 19.18 -10.86 -1.50
CA VAL A 396 18.86 -11.96 -0.57
C VAL A 396 17.48 -11.74 0.04
N ALA A 397 17.12 -10.48 0.34
CA ALA A 397 15.78 -10.11 0.79
C ALA A 397 14.72 -10.46 -0.28
N ASP A 398 14.96 -10.10 -1.54
CA ASP A 398 14.08 -10.37 -2.67
C ASP A 398 13.83 -11.87 -2.82
N PHE A 399 14.88 -12.69 -2.65
CA PHE A 399 14.76 -14.14 -2.65
C PHE A 399 13.92 -14.68 -1.48
N MET A 400 14.07 -14.13 -0.27
CA MET A 400 13.32 -14.56 0.91
C MET A 400 11.84 -14.14 0.87
N VAL A 401 11.57 -12.93 0.39
CA VAL A 401 10.21 -12.37 0.29
C VAL A 401 9.46 -12.97 -0.91
N GLY A 402 10.18 -13.17 -2.02
CA GLY A 402 9.65 -13.65 -3.29
C GLY A 402 9.22 -12.52 -4.24
N THR A 403 9.32 -11.26 -3.81
CA THR A 403 9.09 -10.05 -4.62
C THR A 403 10.19 -9.03 -4.34
N SER A 404 10.34 -8.06 -5.24
CA SER A 404 11.30 -6.97 -5.08
C SER A 404 11.00 -6.13 -3.85
N VAL A 405 11.96 -5.97 -2.95
CA VAL A 405 11.78 -5.17 -1.73
C VAL A 405 11.80 -3.68 -2.08
N THR A 406 10.66 -3.01 -1.87
CA THR A 406 10.50 -1.55 -1.98
C THR A 406 10.70 -0.86 -0.63
N LEU A 407 10.94 0.45 -0.64
CA LEU A 407 10.92 1.28 0.57
C LEU A 407 9.47 1.56 0.97
N ASN A 408 8.83 0.55 1.58
CA ASN A 408 7.48 0.64 2.12
C ASN A 408 7.47 0.84 3.64
N PHE A 409 6.32 1.24 4.19
CA PHE A 409 6.16 1.54 5.61
C PHE A 409 6.71 0.46 6.57
N ILE A 410 6.55 -0.83 6.24
CA ILE A 410 7.04 -1.95 7.07
C ILE A 410 8.57 -2.04 7.03
N VAL A 411 9.16 -1.86 5.85
CA VAL A 411 10.62 -1.80 5.68
C VAL A 411 11.19 -0.60 6.43
N LEU A 412 10.59 0.59 6.30
CA LEU A 412 11.02 1.78 7.04
C LEU A 412 10.93 1.55 8.56
N PHE A 413 9.83 0.96 9.03
CA PHE A 413 9.65 0.60 10.44
C PHE A 413 10.70 -0.40 10.93
N ALA A 414 11.04 -1.40 10.11
CA ALA A 414 12.11 -2.36 10.43
C ALA A 414 13.47 -1.67 10.55
N LEU A 415 13.82 -0.77 9.63
CA LEU A 415 15.07 0.01 9.71
C LEU A 415 15.11 0.89 10.97
N LEU A 416 13.98 1.52 11.33
CA LEU A 416 13.86 2.36 12.52
C LEU A 416 13.98 1.54 13.80
N PHE A 417 13.27 0.41 13.89
CA PHE A 417 13.35 -0.51 15.03
C PHE A 417 14.78 -1.05 15.21
N GLY A 418 15.47 -1.33 14.11
CA GLY A 418 16.86 -1.79 14.11
C GLY A 418 17.85 -0.74 14.62
N LEU A 419 17.57 0.56 14.47
CA LEU A 419 18.54 1.64 14.72
C LEU A 419 19.17 1.58 16.12
N GLY A 420 18.39 1.30 17.16
CA GLY A 420 18.90 1.22 18.53
C GLY A 420 19.79 0.01 18.79
N ILE A 421 19.50 -1.11 18.11
CA ILE A 421 20.21 -2.38 18.27
C ILE A 421 21.48 -2.42 17.40
N ILE A 422 21.45 -1.79 16.22
CA ILE A 422 22.55 -1.73 15.25
C ILE A 422 23.83 -1.13 15.84
N VAL A 423 23.72 -0.17 16.77
CA VAL A 423 24.90 0.50 17.35
C VAL A 423 25.56 -0.33 18.45
N ASP A 424 24.82 -1.23 19.10
CA ASP A 424 25.31 -1.93 20.29
C ASP A 424 26.59 -2.73 20.01
N ASP A 425 26.61 -3.49 18.91
CA ASP A 425 27.80 -4.24 18.47
C ASP A 425 29.03 -3.33 18.28
N ALA A 426 28.82 -2.18 17.65
CA ALA A 426 29.85 -1.20 17.37
C ALA A 426 30.37 -0.53 18.66
N ILE A 427 29.47 -0.25 19.62
CA ILE A 427 29.82 0.31 20.94
C ILE A 427 30.71 -0.67 21.69
N VAL A 428 30.31 -1.95 21.78
CA VAL A 428 31.05 -2.96 22.55
C VAL A 428 32.47 -3.16 22.02
N VAL A 429 32.64 -3.21 20.69
CA VAL A 429 33.97 -3.38 20.07
C VAL A 429 34.85 -2.15 20.29
N ILE A 430 34.31 -0.95 20.12
CA ILE A 430 35.09 0.30 20.23
C ILE A 430 35.38 0.65 21.69
N GLU A 431 34.44 0.46 22.61
CA GLU A 431 34.65 0.63 24.06
C GLU A 431 35.73 -0.33 24.56
N ASN A 432 35.69 -1.61 24.14
CA ASN A 432 36.75 -2.55 24.52
C ASN A 432 38.11 -2.16 23.91
N THR A 433 38.11 -1.65 22.68
CA THR A 433 39.33 -1.14 22.04
C THR A 433 39.91 0.04 22.82
N HIS A 434 39.05 0.98 23.24
CA HIS A 434 39.43 2.12 24.07
C HIS A 434 40.00 1.68 25.43
N ARG A 435 39.32 0.74 26.10
CA ARG A 435 39.75 0.13 27.37
C ARG A 435 41.15 -0.49 27.28
N ILE A 436 41.42 -1.30 26.25
CA ILE A 436 42.72 -1.98 26.06
C ILE A 436 43.81 -1.01 25.59
N PHE A 437 43.44 0.00 24.80
CA PHE A 437 44.37 1.04 24.37
C PHE A 437 44.96 1.83 25.55
N ALA A 438 44.21 1.94 26.66
CA ALA A 438 44.68 2.42 27.97
C ALA A 438 45.53 3.70 27.87
N ASN A 439 45.06 4.68 27.09
CA ASN A 439 45.72 5.95 26.78
C ASN A 439 47.13 5.82 26.18
N GLY A 440 47.33 4.86 25.28
CA GLY A 440 48.56 4.73 24.48
C GLY A 440 49.63 3.80 25.06
N LYS A 441 49.32 3.05 26.13
CA LYS A 441 50.22 2.03 26.68
C LYS A 441 50.44 0.84 25.73
N VAL A 442 49.48 0.60 24.85
CA VAL A 442 49.52 -0.44 23.81
C VAL A 442 49.35 0.22 22.45
N LYS A 443 50.05 -0.27 21.42
CA LYS A 443 49.83 0.19 20.03
C LYS A 443 48.36 -0.02 19.65
N ILE A 444 47.72 1.00 19.08
CA ILE A 444 46.29 0.97 18.73
C ILE A 444 45.92 -0.22 17.82
N GLU A 445 46.82 -0.61 16.92
CA GLU A 445 46.67 -1.78 16.04
C GLU A 445 46.53 -3.09 16.83
N ARG A 446 47.36 -3.25 17.87
CA ARG A 446 47.31 -4.41 18.75
C ARG A 446 46.07 -4.35 19.63
N ALA A 447 45.76 -3.18 20.18
CA ALA A 447 44.58 -2.98 21.01
C ALA A 447 43.28 -3.33 20.25
N ALA A 448 43.13 -2.87 19.01
CA ALA A 448 41.96 -3.17 18.18
C ALA A 448 41.86 -4.66 17.79
N LYS A 449 42.98 -5.33 17.48
CA LYS A 449 43.00 -6.77 17.18
C LYS A 449 42.64 -7.63 18.39
N GLU A 450 43.16 -7.26 19.56
CA GLU A 450 42.92 -7.96 20.82
C GLU A 450 41.49 -7.73 21.32
N ALA A 451 41.01 -6.48 21.24
CA ALA A 451 39.66 -6.11 21.63
C ALA A 451 38.60 -6.86 20.81
N ALA A 452 38.70 -6.82 19.48
CA ALA A 452 37.77 -7.51 18.61
C ALA A 452 37.79 -9.03 18.81
N GLY A 453 38.97 -9.63 19.04
CA GLY A 453 39.09 -11.06 19.32
C GLY A 453 38.51 -11.48 20.67
N GLU A 454 38.53 -10.61 21.68
CA GLU A 454 37.92 -10.86 23.01
C GLU A 454 36.39 -10.84 22.93
N VAL A 455 35.81 -9.84 22.24
CA VAL A 455 34.35 -9.62 22.26
C VAL A 455 33.58 -10.31 21.13
N PHE A 456 34.25 -10.88 20.13
CA PHE A 456 33.58 -11.48 18.97
C PHE A 456 32.54 -12.54 19.36
N ILE A 457 32.90 -13.54 20.18
CA ILE A 457 31.97 -14.62 20.55
C ILE A 457 30.78 -14.11 21.37
N PRO A 458 30.96 -13.29 22.43
CA PRO A 458 29.84 -12.71 23.17
C PRO A 458 28.92 -11.85 22.29
N VAL A 459 29.47 -10.98 21.44
CA VAL A 459 28.69 -10.09 20.58
C VAL A 459 27.92 -10.91 19.55
N PHE A 460 28.59 -11.83 18.83
CA PHE A 460 27.92 -12.72 17.86
C PHE A 460 26.80 -13.54 18.50
N ALA A 461 27.03 -14.13 19.67
CA ALA A 461 25.99 -14.88 20.39
C ALA A 461 24.84 -13.97 20.83
N GLY A 462 25.13 -12.74 21.26
CA GLY A 462 24.15 -11.71 21.56
C GLY A 462 23.29 -11.37 20.34
N THR A 463 23.91 -11.01 19.21
CA THR A 463 23.22 -10.69 17.96
C THR A 463 22.35 -11.86 17.48
N VAL A 464 22.86 -13.10 17.49
CA VAL A 464 22.09 -14.30 17.10
C VAL A 464 20.90 -14.52 18.04
N THR A 465 21.06 -14.26 19.35
CA THR A 465 19.96 -14.36 20.33
C THR A 465 18.90 -13.28 20.08
N THR A 466 19.32 -12.07 19.69
CA THR A 466 18.40 -10.99 19.28
C THR A 466 17.67 -11.34 17.98
N LEU A 467 18.31 -12.07 17.06
CA LEU A 467 17.70 -12.53 15.81
C LEU A 467 16.75 -13.71 15.99
N ALA A 468 16.99 -14.58 16.98
CA ALA A 468 16.26 -15.83 17.17
C ALA A 468 14.72 -15.68 17.21
N PRO A 469 14.13 -14.67 17.87
CA PRO A 469 12.69 -14.45 17.87
C PRO A 469 12.09 -14.09 16.50
N PHE A 470 12.89 -13.58 15.56
CA PHE A 470 12.42 -13.17 14.24
C PHE A 470 12.38 -14.33 13.22
N PHE A 471 13.12 -15.41 13.44
CA PHE A 471 13.11 -16.58 12.56
C PHE A 471 11.73 -17.27 12.48
N PRO A 472 11.01 -17.53 13.59
CA PRO A 472 9.65 -18.05 13.53
C PRO A 472 8.70 -17.15 12.71
N LEU A 473 8.90 -15.83 12.75
CA LEU A 473 8.07 -14.87 12.03
C LEU A 473 8.22 -15.00 10.51
N LEU A 474 9.39 -15.44 10.01
CA LEU A 474 9.61 -15.74 8.59
C LEU A 474 8.75 -16.91 8.09
N MET A 475 8.36 -17.82 8.98
CA MET A 475 7.56 -19.00 8.67
C MET A 475 6.05 -18.76 8.82
N TRP A 476 5.63 -17.52 9.06
CA TRP A 476 4.21 -17.18 9.16
C TRP A 476 3.54 -17.32 7.80
N LYS A 477 2.56 -18.23 7.71
CA LYS A 477 1.77 -18.48 6.49
C LYS A 477 0.59 -17.50 6.33
N GLY A 478 0.06 -17.42 5.12
CA GLY A 478 -1.12 -16.63 4.76
C GLY A 478 -0.79 -15.19 4.35
N ILE A 479 -1.84 -14.42 4.04
CA ILE A 479 -1.75 -13.03 3.57
C ILE A 479 -1.02 -12.16 4.60
N ILE A 480 -1.36 -12.31 5.89
CA ILE A 480 -0.72 -11.57 6.99
C ILE A 480 0.77 -11.91 7.08
N GLY A 481 1.14 -13.18 6.96
CA GLY A 481 2.54 -13.59 6.97
C GLY A 481 3.33 -13.01 5.79
N LYS A 482 2.77 -13.06 4.57
CA LYS A 482 3.36 -12.44 3.38
C LYS A 482 3.44 -10.91 3.45
N PHE A 483 2.50 -10.27 4.14
CA PHE A 483 2.54 -8.83 4.39
C PHE A 483 3.60 -8.48 5.45
N MET A 484 3.74 -9.29 6.51
CA MET A 484 4.66 -9.01 7.62
C MET A 484 6.09 -9.51 7.41
N ILE A 485 6.36 -10.37 6.42
CA ILE A 485 7.69 -10.97 6.17
C ILE A 485 8.81 -9.94 5.93
N TYR A 486 8.47 -8.76 5.43
CA TYR A 486 9.41 -7.66 5.20
C TYR A 486 10.08 -7.18 6.51
N LEU A 487 9.34 -7.20 7.63
CA LEU A 487 9.84 -6.75 8.93
C LEU A 487 11.01 -7.61 9.46
N PRO A 488 10.84 -8.94 9.66
CA PRO A 488 11.92 -9.78 10.15
C PRO A 488 13.07 -9.89 9.14
N VAL A 489 12.79 -9.93 7.83
CA VAL A 489 13.85 -10.00 6.81
C VAL A 489 14.76 -8.77 6.90
N MET A 490 14.20 -7.57 6.91
CA MET A 490 14.99 -6.34 6.98
C MET A 490 15.73 -6.18 8.31
N LEU A 491 15.13 -6.61 9.42
CA LEU A 491 15.83 -6.64 10.72
C LEU A 491 17.01 -7.62 10.73
N ILE A 492 16.82 -8.84 10.20
CA ILE A 492 17.89 -9.83 10.11
C ILE A 492 19.04 -9.30 9.25
N LEU A 493 18.74 -8.70 8.10
CA LEU A 493 19.76 -8.15 7.20
C LEU A 493 20.48 -6.95 7.81
N THR A 494 19.77 -6.03 8.47
CA THR A 494 20.39 -4.87 9.11
C THR A 494 21.27 -5.22 10.29
N LEU A 495 20.86 -6.18 11.13
CA LEU A 495 21.66 -6.64 12.27
C LEU A 495 22.83 -7.54 11.83
N ALA A 496 22.66 -8.35 10.79
CA ALA A 496 23.78 -9.06 10.18
C ALA A 496 24.79 -8.06 9.57
N ALA A 497 24.30 -7.00 8.94
CA ALA A 497 25.12 -5.93 8.41
C ALA A 497 25.83 -5.14 9.53
N SER A 498 25.18 -4.88 10.67
CA SER A 498 25.81 -4.18 11.81
C SER A 498 27.01 -4.96 12.35
N LEU A 499 26.91 -6.28 12.44
CA LEU A 499 28.02 -7.14 12.83
C LEU A 499 29.21 -7.02 11.86
N ILE A 500 28.95 -7.00 10.54
CA ILE A 500 29.99 -6.80 9.52
C ILE A 500 30.68 -5.45 9.72
N VAL A 501 29.91 -4.38 9.90
CA VAL A 501 30.45 -3.03 10.09
C VAL A 501 31.24 -2.94 11.39
N ALA A 502 30.73 -3.50 12.50
CA ALA A 502 31.35 -3.47 13.82
C ALA A 502 32.69 -4.20 13.88
N PHE A 503 32.87 -5.31 13.13
CA PHE A 503 34.10 -6.10 13.16
C PHE A 503 35.07 -5.82 12.00
N ILE A 504 34.60 -5.28 10.87
CA ILE A 504 35.47 -5.02 9.70
C ILE A 504 35.82 -3.54 9.57
N ILE A 505 34.83 -2.65 9.64
CA ILE A 505 35.00 -1.22 9.32
C ILE A 505 35.41 -0.44 10.56
N ASN A 506 34.68 -0.59 11.67
CA ASN A 506 34.91 0.18 12.89
C ASN A 506 36.32 0.02 13.49
N PRO A 507 36.93 -1.18 13.54
CA PRO A 507 38.28 -1.33 14.08
C PRO A 507 39.33 -0.62 13.21
N VAL A 508 39.11 -0.52 11.90
CA VAL A 508 39.99 0.24 11.00
C VAL A 508 39.88 1.74 11.26
N PHE A 509 38.66 2.24 11.48
CA PHE A 509 38.45 3.63 11.89
C PHE A 509 39.08 3.94 13.25
N ALA A 510 38.94 3.03 14.22
CA ALA A 510 39.59 3.16 15.52
C ALA A 510 41.11 3.27 15.37
N VAL A 511 41.72 2.40 14.58
CA VAL A 511 43.19 2.39 14.38
C VAL A 511 43.70 3.67 13.71
N SER A 512 42.93 4.26 12.80
CA SER A 512 43.35 5.49 12.10
C SER A 512 43.08 6.78 12.88
N PHE A 513 42.06 6.79 13.75
CA PHE A 513 41.55 8.04 14.34
C PHE A 513 41.50 8.07 15.88
N MET A 514 41.53 6.92 16.57
CA MET A 514 41.56 6.87 18.03
C MET A 514 42.92 7.37 18.53
N LYS A 515 42.88 8.35 19.44
CA LYS A 515 44.06 9.00 20.04
C LYS A 515 44.01 8.88 21.56
N PRO A 516 45.16 8.97 22.26
CA PRO A 516 45.18 9.02 23.72
C PRO A 516 44.34 10.17 24.26
N GLU A 517 43.50 9.91 25.26
CA GLU A 517 42.60 10.90 25.85
C GLU A 517 43.10 11.38 27.23
N GLY A 518 42.85 12.65 27.53
CA GLY A 518 43.25 13.31 28.77
C GLY A 518 43.64 14.77 28.54
N ARG A 519 43.48 15.64 29.55
CA ARG A 519 43.80 17.08 29.48
C ARG A 519 45.24 17.36 28.98
N GLU A 520 46.15 16.41 29.18
CA GLU A 520 47.56 16.49 28.80
C GLU A 520 47.82 16.32 27.29
N TYR A 521 46.91 15.70 26.54
CA TYR A 521 47.05 15.43 25.10
C TYR A 521 46.22 16.38 24.21
N GLU A 522 45.56 17.36 24.83
CA GLU A 522 44.69 18.29 24.12
C GLU A 522 45.44 19.51 23.57
N LYS A 523 45.22 19.80 22.28
CA LYS A 523 45.68 21.04 21.65
C LYS A 523 44.96 22.27 22.22
N PRO A 524 45.61 23.44 22.35
CA PRO A 524 45.01 24.63 22.96
C PRO A 524 43.76 25.15 22.21
N LYS A 525 42.77 25.69 22.95
CA LYS A 525 41.40 26.01 22.45
C LYS A 525 41.34 26.86 21.17
N HIS A 526 42.36 27.71 20.92
CA HIS A 526 42.42 28.61 19.76
C HIS A 526 42.94 27.97 18.45
N GLU A 527 43.52 26.76 18.50
CA GLU A 527 44.08 26.11 17.30
C GLU A 527 43.02 25.65 16.29
N ILE A 528 41.73 25.62 16.67
CA ILE A 528 40.65 25.23 15.77
C ILE A 528 40.52 26.21 14.58
N PHE A 529 40.70 27.50 14.84
CA PHE A 529 40.62 28.56 13.84
C PHE A 529 41.84 28.60 12.90
N LYS A 530 42.92 27.87 13.24
CA LYS A 530 44.11 27.70 12.40
C LYS A 530 44.03 26.44 11.52
N ALA A 531 43.05 25.57 11.74
CA ALA A 531 42.94 24.32 11.03
C ALA A 531 42.33 24.53 9.64
N SER A 532 43.04 24.15 8.58
CA SER A 532 42.59 24.38 7.19
C SER A 532 41.24 23.73 6.88
N TRP A 533 40.95 22.57 7.47
CA TRP A 533 39.68 21.86 7.27
C TRP A 533 38.47 22.64 7.79
N PHE A 534 38.62 23.43 8.85
CA PHE A 534 37.54 24.22 9.46
C PHE A 534 37.06 25.33 8.50
N TRP A 535 38.01 26.08 7.91
CA TRP A 535 37.68 27.10 6.91
C TRP A 535 37.21 26.50 5.58
N VAL A 536 37.74 25.34 5.19
CA VAL A 536 37.26 24.60 4.01
C VAL A 536 35.81 24.18 4.18
N PHE A 537 35.40 23.66 5.35
CA PHE A 537 34.01 23.26 5.59
C PHE A 537 33.05 24.44 5.63
N ILE A 538 33.47 25.58 6.18
CA ILE A 538 32.65 26.81 6.14
C ILE A 538 32.53 27.34 4.71
N ALA A 539 33.64 27.47 3.98
CA ALA A 539 33.64 27.98 2.62
C ALA A 539 32.84 27.07 1.67
N PHE A 540 33.09 25.75 1.73
CA PHE A 540 32.38 24.78 0.92
C PHE A 540 30.92 24.63 1.33
N GLY A 541 30.61 24.73 2.62
CA GLY A 541 29.24 24.75 3.13
C GLY A 541 28.43 25.94 2.60
N ILE A 542 29.03 27.14 2.57
CA ILE A 542 28.42 28.35 2.00
C ILE A 542 28.25 28.20 0.49
N ILE A 543 29.27 27.71 -0.23
CA ILE A 543 29.21 27.49 -1.68
C ILE A 543 28.09 26.51 -2.05
N LEU A 544 27.97 25.39 -1.32
CA LEU A 544 26.93 24.40 -1.56
C LEU A 544 25.52 24.91 -1.23
N ASN A 545 25.40 25.78 -0.23
CA ASN A 545 24.13 26.43 0.09
C ASN A 545 23.70 27.39 -1.04
N ILE A 546 24.64 28.12 -1.62
CA ILE A 546 24.42 28.98 -2.80
C ILE A 546 24.09 28.15 -4.04
N ALA A 547 24.69 26.96 -4.19
CA ALA A 547 24.43 26.03 -5.30
C ALA A 547 23.09 25.27 -5.19
N GLY A 548 22.25 25.57 -4.20
CA GLY A 548 20.94 24.93 -3.99
C GLY A 548 20.98 23.60 -3.22
N TRP A 549 22.16 23.13 -2.81
CA TRP A 549 22.34 21.90 -2.02
C TRP A 549 22.29 22.22 -0.52
N HIS A 550 21.18 22.81 -0.08
CA HIS A 550 21.02 23.33 1.28
C HIS A 550 21.27 22.28 2.37
N GLY A 551 20.85 21.02 2.17
CA GLY A 551 21.06 19.94 3.14
C GLY A 551 22.54 19.65 3.41
N PHE A 552 23.33 19.46 2.35
CA PHE A 552 24.77 19.16 2.47
C PHE A 552 25.56 20.39 2.94
N GLY A 553 25.17 21.59 2.48
CA GLY A 553 25.74 22.85 2.95
C GLY A 553 25.51 23.08 4.45
N ASN A 554 24.27 22.91 4.91
CA ASN A 554 23.92 23.03 6.34
C ASN A 554 24.62 21.97 7.19
N PHE A 555 24.78 20.75 6.69
CA PHE A 555 25.49 19.68 7.39
C PHE A 555 26.99 20.02 7.63
N LEU A 556 27.68 20.56 6.62
CA LEU A 556 29.08 20.98 6.78
C LEU A 556 29.25 22.15 7.74
N LEU A 557 28.32 23.13 7.68
CA LEU A 557 28.28 24.24 8.64
C LEU A 557 27.98 23.76 10.05
N PHE A 558 27.08 22.79 10.19
CA PHE A 558 26.74 22.16 11.47
C PHE A 558 27.94 21.41 12.07
N ILE A 559 28.73 20.70 11.27
CA ILE A 559 29.98 20.09 11.74
C ILE A 559 30.97 21.15 12.24
N ALA A 560 31.12 22.26 11.52
CA ALA A 560 31.99 23.35 11.95
C ALA A 560 31.49 23.99 13.26
N LEU A 561 30.18 24.16 13.42
CA LEU A 561 29.56 24.65 14.66
C LEU A 561 29.76 23.66 15.81
N ILE A 562 29.49 22.38 15.60
CA ILE A 562 29.73 21.32 16.60
C ILE A 562 31.20 21.32 17.00
N ALA A 563 32.14 21.50 16.08
CA ALA A 563 33.56 21.51 16.41
C ALA A 563 33.93 22.68 17.34
N ILE A 564 33.28 23.85 17.19
CA ILE A 564 33.43 24.97 18.13
C ILE A 564 32.81 24.62 19.49
N VAL A 565 31.56 24.15 19.48
CA VAL A 565 30.81 23.80 20.69
C VAL A 565 31.51 22.68 21.47
N GLU A 566 32.08 21.70 20.77
CA GLU A 566 32.89 20.63 21.30
C GLU A 566 34.06 21.18 22.12
N ARG A 567 34.82 22.08 21.53
CA ARG A 567 36.08 22.54 22.11
C ARG A 567 35.92 23.55 23.22
N TYR A 568 34.86 24.37 23.18
CA TYR A 568 34.62 25.41 24.16
C TYR A 568 33.65 25.01 25.28
N VAL A 569 32.70 24.11 25.00
CA VAL A 569 31.64 23.74 25.95
C VAL A 569 31.69 22.25 26.26
N LEU A 570 31.55 21.38 25.25
CA LEU A 570 31.30 19.96 25.53
C LEU A 570 32.48 19.27 26.20
N ARG A 571 33.74 19.59 25.86
CA ARG A 571 34.92 19.00 26.54
C ARG A 571 34.92 19.23 28.04
N ASP A 572 34.61 20.45 28.49
CA ASP A 572 34.60 20.78 29.92
C ASP A 572 33.49 19.99 30.64
N ILE A 573 32.35 19.77 29.98
CA ILE A 573 31.24 18.94 30.50
C ILE A 573 31.60 17.44 30.48
N ILE A 574 32.25 16.94 29.42
CA ILE A 574 32.70 15.54 29.31
C ILE A 574 33.68 15.23 30.43
N HIS A 575 34.68 16.10 30.66
CA HIS A 575 35.65 15.93 31.75
C HIS A 575 34.96 15.94 33.11
N PHE A 576 34.01 16.87 33.34
CA PHE A 576 33.20 16.86 34.57
C PHE A 576 32.42 15.54 34.75
N PHE A 577 31.84 15.01 33.67
CA PHE A 577 31.14 13.74 33.71
C PHE A 577 32.09 12.57 34.02
N GLN A 578 33.19 12.44 33.28
CA GLN A 578 34.18 11.36 33.42
C GLN A 578 34.92 11.40 34.77
N GLU A 579 35.26 12.57 35.29
CA GLU A 579 36.02 12.71 36.54
C GLU A 579 35.12 12.67 37.80
N ARG A 580 33.85 13.09 37.70
CA ARG A 580 32.98 13.28 38.88
C ARG A 580 31.69 12.47 38.85
N VAL A 581 30.94 12.54 37.75
CA VAL A 581 29.61 11.91 37.66
C VAL A 581 29.71 10.41 37.48
N LEU A 582 30.50 9.95 36.51
CA LEU A 582 30.69 8.54 36.19
C LEU A 582 31.27 7.75 37.39
N PRO A 583 32.35 8.21 38.07
CA PRO A 583 32.86 7.52 39.27
C PRO A 583 31.84 7.52 40.42
N SER A 584 31.05 8.59 40.57
CA SER A 584 29.97 8.63 41.57
C SER A 584 28.87 7.61 41.29
N LEU A 585 28.47 7.47 40.01
CA LEU A 585 27.51 6.46 39.57
C LEU A 585 28.05 5.05 39.79
N MET A 586 29.31 4.80 39.40
CA MET A 586 30.00 3.52 39.61
C MET A 586 30.10 3.19 41.11
N ASN A 587 30.45 4.14 41.96
CA ASN A 587 30.51 3.96 43.41
C ASN A 587 29.15 3.65 44.02
N LYS A 588 28.06 4.28 43.53
CA LYS A 588 26.69 3.97 43.96
C LYS A 588 26.29 2.56 43.54
N TYR A 589 26.57 2.18 42.29
CA TYR A 589 26.31 0.85 41.78
C TYR A 589 27.12 -0.21 42.54
N GLU A 590 28.39 0.05 42.81
CA GLU A 590 29.26 -0.81 43.62
C GLU A 590 28.73 -0.98 45.05
N LYS A 591 28.28 0.11 45.70
CA LYS A 591 27.65 0.03 47.02
C LYS A 591 26.39 -0.82 47.00
N LEU A 592 25.55 -0.67 45.97
CA LEU A 592 24.35 -1.48 45.79
C LEU A 592 24.70 -2.95 45.59
N LEU A 593 25.67 -3.26 44.72
CA LEU A 593 26.14 -4.63 44.49
C LEU A 593 26.70 -5.24 45.78
N LYS A 594 27.57 -4.53 46.51
CA LYS A 594 28.09 -4.99 47.80
C LYS A 594 26.96 -5.24 48.80
N TRP A 595 25.92 -4.40 48.81
CA TRP A 595 24.77 -4.58 49.69
C TRP A 595 23.92 -5.81 49.31
N ILE A 596 23.69 -6.05 48.02
CA ILE A 596 22.93 -7.21 47.52
C ILE A 596 23.71 -8.51 47.69
N LEU A 597 25.03 -8.50 47.47
CA LEU A 597 25.89 -9.69 47.52
C LEU A 597 26.23 -10.17 48.94
N GLN A 598 25.74 -9.48 49.98
CA GLN A 598 25.97 -9.85 51.38
C GLN A 598 24.94 -10.86 51.91
N GLY A 599 25.44 -11.98 52.45
CA GLY A 599 24.64 -12.95 53.19
C GLY A 599 23.60 -13.66 52.31
N LYS A 600 22.34 -13.72 52.77
CA LYS A 600 21.23 -14.38 52.07
C LYS A 600 20.47 -13.47 51.08
N ARG A 601 20.88 -12.20 50.96
CA ARG A 601 20.22 -11.21 50.10
C ARG A 601 20.22 -11.53 48.60
N PRO A 602 21.24 -12.22 48.01
CA PRO A 602 21.17 -12.65 46.62
C PRO A 602 19.99 -13.60 46.36
N ALA A 603 19.71 -14.50 47.32
CA ALA A 603 18.56 -15.39 47.22
C ALA A 603 17.24 -14.61 47.31
N TYR A 604 17.13 -13.62 48.19
CA TYR A 604 15.95 -12.74 48.24
C TYR A 604 15.78 -11.91 46.96
N ALA A 605 16.86 -11.42 46.35
CA ALA A 605 16.82 -10.71 45.08
C ALA A 605 16.30 -11.62 43.95
N LEU A 606 16.79 -12.86 43.89
CA LEU A 606 16.33 -13.84 42.92
C LEU A 606 14.86 -14.23 43.15
N VAL A 607 14.46 -14.50 44.38
CA VAL A 607 13.05 -14.76 44.73
C VAL A 607 12.17 -13.55 44.40
N SER A 608 12.64 -12.33 44.67
CA SER A 608 11.89 -11.11 44.37
C SER A 608 11.62 -10.94 42.87
N LEU A 609 12.54 -11.39 41.99
CA LEU A 609 12.33 -11.40 40.54
C LEU A 609 11.14 -12.31 40.17
N PHE A 610 11.13 -13.54 40.71
CA PHE A 610 10.06 -14.51 40.49
C PHE A 610 8.72 -14.10 41.13
N VAL A 611 8.73 -13.25 42.16
CA VAL A 611 7.53 -12.71 42.80
C VAL A 611 7.03 -11.45 42.07
N LEU A 612 7.92 -10.60 41.57
CA LEU A 612 7.56 -9.40 40.81
C LEU A 612 6.88 -9.73 39.48
N PHE A 613 7.28 -10.81 38.82
CA PHE A 613 6.67 -11.24 37.56
C PHE A 613 5.15 -11.53 37.65
N PRO A 614 4.66 -12.38 38.58
CA PRO A 614 3.23 -12.60 38.73
C PRO A 614 2.51 -11.34 39.24
N ILE A 615 3.13 -10.53 40.09
CA ILE A 615 2.55 -9.25 40.53
C ILE A 615 2.36 -8.31 39.33
N SER A 616 3.36 -8.17 38.46
CA SER A 616 3.24 -7.32 37.27
C SER A 616 2.21 -7.86 36.29
N LEU A 617 2.13 -9.19 36.13
CA LEU A 617 1.11 -9.84 35.30
C LEU A 617 -0.31 -9.59 35.86
N ILE A 618 -0.50 -9.74 37.17
CA ILE A 618 -1.78 -9.45 37.84
C ILE A 618 -2.16 -7.99 37.68
N LEU A 619 -1.22 -7.05 37.84
CA LEU A 619 -1.46 -5.62 37.61
C LEU A 619 -1.85 -5.33 36.16
N LEU A 620 -1.22 -6.02 35.20
CA LEU A 620 -1.53 -5.87 33.77
C LEU A 620 -2.92 -6.43 33.44
N LEU A 621 -3.29 -7.57 34.01
CA LEU A 621 -4.62 -8.17 33.87
C LEU A 621 -5.70 -7.30 34.55
N ALA A 622 -5.42 -6.79 35.76
CA ALA A 622 -6.31 -5.91 36.50
C ALA A 622 -6.55 -4.56 35.80
N ARG A 623 -5.57 -4.08 35.02
CA ARG A 623 -5.73 -2.88 34.18
C ARG A 623 -6.76 -3.11 33.04
N GLY A 624 -7.03 -4.35 32.66
CA GLY A 624 -8.01 -4.66 31.62
C GLY A 624 -7.61 -4.13 30.25
N ASN A 625 -6.34 -4.32 29.85
CA ASN A 625 -5.89 -3.87 28.53
C ASN A 625 -6.68 -4.59 27.42
N LYS A 626 -7.38 -3.82 26.59
CA LYS A 626 -8.06 -4.34 25.41
C LYS A 626 -7.01 -4.80 24.41
N MET A 627 -6.97 -6.10 24.12
CA MET A 627 -6.12 -6.68 23.08
C MET A 627 -6.82 -6.50 21.73
N THR A 628 -6.44 -5.47 20.98
CA THR A 628 -6.89 -5.30 19.59
C THR A 628 -5.85 -5.90 18.65
N PHE A 629 -6.28 -6.69 17.66
CA PHE A 629 -5.37 -7.35 16.71
C PHE A 629 -4.55 -6.34 15.90
N PHE A 630 -5.15 -5.21 15.51
CA PHE A 630 -4.47 -4.02 14.98
C PHE A 630 -4.92 -2.78 15.76
N PRO A 631 -4.00 -1.89 16.18
CA PRO A 631 -4.36 -0.62 16.78
C PRO A 631 -4.97 0.30 15.71
N SER A 632 -6.17 0.80 15.98
CA SER A 632 -6.83 1.82 15.15
C SER A 632 -6.47 3.22 15.67
N GLY A 633 -5.75 4.00 14.87
CA GLY A 633 -5.49 5.42 15.14
C GLY A 633 -6.70 6.31 14.85
N ASP A 634 -6.48 7.62 14.85
CA ASP A 634 -7.44 8.59 14.33
C ASP A 634 -7.64 8.38 12.81
N PRO A 635 -8.89 8.31 12.31
CA PRO A 635 -9.15 8.08 10.89
C PRO A 635 -8.63 9.22 10.02
N ASN A 636 -7.94 8.89 8.93
CA ASN A 636 -7.67 9.82 7.82
C ASN A 636 -8.80 9.79 6.80
N PHE A 637 -9.53 8.68 6.73
CA PHE A 637 -10.70 8.52 5.90
C PHE A 637 -11.88 7.99 6.71
N ILE A 638 -13.05 8.57 6.50
CA ILE A 638 -14.31 7.99 6.99
C ILE A 638 -15.13 7.60 5.78
N TYR A 639 -15.54 6.33 5.75
CA TYR A 639 -16.40 5.78 4.72
C TYR A 639 -17.80 5.55 5.26
N VAL A 640 -18.80 6.07 4.55
CA VAL A 640 -20.22 5.77 4.76
C VAL A 640 -20.68 4.94 3.57
N TYR A 641 -20.90 3.66 3.79
CA TYR A 641 -21.46 2.75 2.80
C TYR A 641 -22.98 2.70 2.95
N LEU A 642 -23.68 2.90 1.85
CA LEU A 642 -25.11 2.72 1.70
C LEU A 642 -25.35 1.47 0.85
N LYS A 643 -26.13 0.52 1.36
CA LYS A 643 -26.69 -0.59 0.60
C LYS A 643 -28.21 -0.52 0.66
N LEU A 644 -28.83 -0.32 -0.50
CA LEU A 644 -30.28 -0.44 -0.69
C LEU A 644 -30.64 -1.85 -1.17
N PRO A 645 -31.93 -2.22 -1.16
CA PRO A 645 -32.36 -3.49 -1.73
C PRO A 645 -31.94 -3.62 -3.20
N VAL A 646 -31.51 -4.82 -3.59
CA VAL A 646 -31.15 -5.13 -4.99
C VAL A 646 -32.34 -4.82 -5.92
N GLY A 647 -32.04 -4.33 -7.13
CA GLY A 647 -33.05 -3.86 -8.10
C GLY A 647 -33.42 -2.38 -7.97
N THR A 648 -32.92 -1.67 -6.95
CA THR A 648 -33.10 -0.21 -6.85
C THR A 648 -32.40 0.51 -8.00
N LYS A 649 -33.09 1.45 -8.65
CA LYS A 649 -32.54 2.29 -9.73
C LYS A 649 -31.39 3.16 -9.21
N THR A 650 -30.34 3.32 -10.01
CA THR A 650 -29.17 4.17 -9.69
C THR A 650 -29.57 5.58 -9.26
N ALA A 651 -30.54 6.19 -9.95
CA ALA A 651 -31.05 7.53 -9.62
C ALA A 651 -31.74 7.60 -8.24
N THR A 652 -32.37 6.51 -7.78
CA THR A 652 -33.00 6.46 -6.45
C THR A 652 -31.94 6.31 -5.37
N THR A 653 -30.96 5.42 -5.60
CA THR A 653 -29.78 5.27 -4.73
C THR A 653 -29.06 6.59 -4.59
N ASP A 654 -28.88 7.30 -5.69
CA ASP A 654 -28.24 8.61 -5.73
C ASP A 654 -29.01 9.68 -4.93
N SER A 655 -30.34 9.73 -5.05
CA SER A 655 -31.18 10.64 -4.26
C SER A 655 -31.03 10.41 -2.75
N ILE A 656 -31.05 9.15 -2.32
CA ILE A 656 -30.84 8.78 -0.90
C ILE A 656 -29.42 9.09 -0.45
N THR A 657 -28.43 8.80 -1.29
CA THR A 657 -27.01 9.10 -1.01
C THR A 657 -26.81 10.61 -0.86
N SER A 658 -27.47 11.43 -1.67
CA SER A 658 -27.43 12.90 -1.54
C SER A 658 -28.02 13.39 -0.21
N ILE A 659 -29.06 12.72 0.32
CA ILE A 659 -29.59 13.02 1.67
C ILE A 659 -28.53 12.72 2.74
N LEU A 660 -27.86 11.56 2.65
CA LEU A 660 -26.79 11.19 3.58
C LEU A 660 -25.60 12.13 3.46
N GLU A 661 -25.23 12.52 2.24
CA GLU A 661 -24.18 13.49 1.96
C GLU A 661 -24.48 14.84 2.64
N LYS A 662 -25.72 15.33 2.56
CA LYS A 662 -26.12 16.55 3.29
C LYS A 662 -26.01 16.41 4.80
N ARG A 663 -26.27 15.22 5.36
CA ARG A 663 -26.08 14.94 6.80
C ARG A 663 -24.59 14.95 7.16
N VAL A 664 -23.72 14.36 6.33
CA VAL A 664 -22.26 14.43 6.48
C VAL A 664 -21.80 15.89 6.47
N HIS A 665 -22.20 16.67 5.46
CA HIS A 665 -21.84 18.09 5.33
C HIS A 665 -22.32 18.92 6.52
N LYS A 666 -23.48 18.61 7.10
CA LYS A 666 -23.99 19.29 8.29
C LYS A 666 -23.11 19.02 9.52
N VAL A 667 -22.66 17.78 9.71
CA VAL A 667 -21.74 17.43 10.82
C VAL A 667 -20.38 18.11 10.62
N LEU A 668 -19.93 18.21 9.37
CA LEU A 668 -18.62 18.75 9.02
C LEU A 668 -18.63 20.24 8.64
N GLU A 669 -19.74 20.95 8.81
CA GLU A 669 -19.96 22.29 8.24
C GLU A 669 -18.91 23.32 8.68
N ASN A 670 -18.40 23.18 9.90
CA ASN A 670 -17.37 24.03 10.48
C ASN A 670 -15.94 23.61 10.13
N GLU A 671 -15.77 22.41 9.59
CA GLU A 671 -14.47 21.80 9.30
C GLU A 671 -14.21 21.64 7.78
N MET A 672 -15.09 22.17 6.93
CA MET A 672 -14.93 22.12 5.47
C MET A 672 -13.71 22.93 4.97
N PRO A 673 -13.12 22.56 3.81
CA PRO A 673 -11.91 23.20 3.29
C PRO A 673 -12.04 24.72 3.12
N GLN A 674 -13.23 25.17 2.71
CA GLN A 674 -13.55 26.59 2.45
C GLN A 674 -13.46 27.47 3.71
N LYS A 675 -13.53 26.88 4.90
CA LYS A 675 -13.42 27.56 6.20
C LYS A 675 -12.05 27.34 6.87
N GLY A 676 -11.09 26.72 6.19
CA GLY A 676 -9.80 26.34 6.77
C GLY A 676 -9.90 25.20 7.79
N GLY A 677 -10.92 24.34 7.65
CA GLY A 677 -11.13 23.22 8.54
C GLY A 677 -10.31 21.99 8.20
N ILE A 678 -10.48 20.92 8.97
CA ILE A 678 -9.67 19.69 8.88
C ILE A 678 -10.08 18.73 7.76
N VAL A 679 -11.16 19.00 7.04
CA VAL A 679 -11.63 18.16 5.91
C VAL A 679 -10.93 18.62 4.62
N GLU A 680 -10.31 17.68 3.91
CA GLU A 680 -9.69 17.91 2.61
C GLU A 680 -10.71 17.82 1.46
N SER A 681 -11.56 16.78 1.48
CA SER A 681 -12.60 16.58 0.45
C SER A 681 -13.68 15.59 0.90
N VAL A 682 -14.90 15.75 0.36
CA VAL A 682 -15.97 14.76 0.47
C VAL A 682 -16.32 14.24 -0.92
N ILE A 683 -16.11 12.95 -1.16
CA ILE A 683 -16.38 12.28 -2.43
C ILE A 683 -17.57 11.34 -2.25
N THR A 684 -18.51 11.40 -3.18
CA THR A 684 -19.64 10.47 -3.20
C THR A 684 -19.61 9.69 -4.51
N ASN A 685 -19.64 8.36 -4.44
CA ASN A 685 -19.75 7.47 -5.59
C ASN A 685 -21.02 6.62 -5.45
N VAL A 686 -21.75 6.43 -6.55
CA VAL A 686 -22.94 5.58 -6.63
C VAL A 686 -22.71 4.54 -7.72
N ALA A 687 -23.02 3.29 -7.39
CA ALA A 687 -22.92 2.09 -8.20
C ALA A 687 -21.51 1.65 -8.63
N VAL A 688 -20.78 2.47 -9.39
CA VAL A 688 -19.39 2.18 -9.76
C VAL A 688 -18.47 2.68 -8.67
N SER A 689 -17.49 1.86 -8.27
CA SER A 689 -16.57 2.18 -7.15
C SER A 689 -17.29 2.50 -5.83
N ALA A 690 -18.54 2.08 -5.64
CA ALA A 690 -19.29 2.22 -4.39
C ALA A 690 -18.98 1.12 -3.37
N ASN A 691 -18.32 0.04 -3.81
CA ASN A 691 -17.81 -1.01 -2.92
C ASN A 691 -16.61 -0.52 -2.08
N ASN A 692 -16.26 -1.32 -1.08
CA ASN A 692 -14.96 -1.17 -0.40
C ASN A 692 -13.84 -1.37 -1.43
N PRO A 693 -12.91 -0.41 -1.63
CA PRO A 693 -11.79 -0.57 -2.56
C PRO A 693 -10.95 -1.82 -2.34
N ARG A 694 -11.00 -2.37 -1.12
CA ARG A 694 -10.27 -3.58 -0.71
C ARG A 694 -11.03 -4.87 -0.96
N ASP A 695 -12.31 -4.78 -1.34
CA ASP A 695 -13.11 -5.93 -1.73
C ASP A 695 -12.72 -6.38 -3.14
N ASN A 696 -12.72 -7.69 -3.36
CA ASN A 696 -12.41 -8.28 -4.66
C ASN A 696 -13.57 -8.10 -5.64
N ASN A 697 -14.79 -7.86 -5.15
CA ASN A 697 -15.93 -7.60 -6.01
C ASN A 697 -15.93 -6.17 -6.56
N ARG A 698 -15.49 -6.02 -7.81
CA ARG A 698 -15.49 -4.75 -8.55
C ARG A 698 -16.70 -4.59 -9.48
N SER A 699 -17.75 -5.40 -9.35
CA SER A 699 -18.95 -5.28 -10.18
C SER A 699 -19.69 -3.97 -9.93
N THR A 700 -20.33 -3.45 -10.98
CA THR A 700 -21.22 -2.28 -10.90
C THR A 700 -22.53 -2.70 -10.23
N GLN A 701 -22.90 -2.05 -9.14
CA GLN A 701 -24.10 -2.40 -8.37
C GLN A 701 -25.00 -1.20 -8.13
N SER A 702 -26.13 -1.10 -8.82
CA SER A 702 -27.00 0.09 -8.80
C SER A 702 -27.53 0.49 -7.42
N ASN A 703 -27.59 -0.46 -6.49
CA ASN A 703 -28.12 -0.30 -5.14
C ASN A 703 -27.07 0.14 -4.11
N LEU A 704 -25.82 0.35 -4.52
CA LEU A 704 -24.75 0.77 -3.62
C LEU A 704 -24.38 2.24 -3.77
N GLY A 705 -24.10 2.87 -2.63
CA GLY A 705 -23.53 4.21 -2.54
C GLY A 705 -22.38 4.25 -1.53
N ARG A 706 -21.40 5.11 -1.76
CA ARG A 706 -20.27 5.33 -0.86
C ARG A 706 -19.99 6.81 -0.74
N ILE A 707 -19.93 7.32 0.49
CA ILE A 707 -19.43 8.66 0.79
C ILE A 707 -18.09 8.49 1.51
N GLN A 708 -17.05 9.08 0.95
CA GLN A 708 -15.70 9.12 1.51
C GLN A 708 -15.40 10.55 1.97
N VAL A 709 -15.12 10.70 3.26
CA VAL A 709 -14.60 11.94 3.84
C VAL A 709 -13.10 11.78 4.01
N SER A 710 -12.32 12.66 3.38
CA SER A 710 -10.87 12.70 3.51
C SER A 710 -10.47 13.86 4.42
N PHE A 711 -9.64 13.60 5.43
CA PHE A 711 -9.11 14.62 6.33
C PHE A 711 -7.69 15.01 5.93
N VAL A 712 -7.29 16.25 6.26
CA VAL A 712 -5.89 16.69 6.14
C VAL A 712 -4.97 15.86 7.04
N ASP A 713 -3.67 15.87 6.77
CA ASP A 713 -2.68 15.17 7.62
C ASP A 713 -2.76 15.64 9.07
N PHE A 714 -2.46 14.74 10.03
CA PHE A 714 -2.62 15.00 11.45
C PHE A 714 -1.91 16.28 11.94
N GLU A 715 -0.73 16.57 11.37
CA GLU A 715 0.05 17.78 11.66
C GLU A 715 -0.72 19.09 11.35
N HIS A 716 -1.60 19.05 10.34
CA HIS A 716 -2.43 20.17 9.92
C HIS A 716 -3.81 20.20 10.62
N ARG A 717 -4.10 19.28 11.54
CA ARG A 717 -5.39 19.22 12.26
C ARG A 717 -5.48 20.13 13.48
N HIS A 718 -4.44 20.91 13.77
CA HIS A 718 -4.38 21.81 14.93
C HIS A 718 -4.75 21.13 16.27
N GLY A 719 -4.38 19.86 16.44
CA GLY A 719 -4.67 19.08 17.65
C GLY A 719 -6.10 18.51 17.75
N LYS A 720 -6.91 18.61 16.69
CA LYS A 720 -8.24 18.00 16.65
C LYS A 720 -8.18 16.51 16.27
N HIS A 721 -8.84 15.68 17.06
CA HIS A 721 -9.01 14.26 16.79
C HIS A 721 -10.19 14.03 15.83
N THR A 722 -10.05 13.07 14.91
CA THR A 722 -11.09 12.76 13.90
C THR A 722 -12.10 11.72 14.36
N LYS A 723 -11.77 10.93 15.39
CA LYS A 723 -12.64 9.90 15.96
C LYS A 723 -14.02 10.40 16.45
N PRO A 724 -14.15 11.59 17.09
CA PRO A 724 -15.45 12.12 17.46
C PRO A 724 -16.38 12.35 16.25
N PHE A 725 -15.84 12.77 15.11
CA PHE A 725 -16.63 12.95 13.88
C PHE A 725 -17.13 11.62 13.33
N LEU A 726 -16.34 10.54 13.43
CA LEU A 726 -16.79 9.18 13.08
C LEU A 726 -18.03 8.79 13.91
N ASP A 727 -17.98 9.01 15.22
CA ASP A 727 -19.09 8.69 16.12
C ASP A 727 -20.31 9.62 15.91
N GLU A 728 -20.08 10.88 15.56
CA GLU A 728 -21.16 11.83 15.25
C GLU A 728 -21.84 11.52 13.91
N ILE A 729 -21.06 11.24 12.86
CA ILE A 729 -21.56 10.77 11.57
C ILE A 729 -22.38 9.50 11.79
N ARG A 730 -21.87 8.50 12.52
CA ARG A 730 -22.62 7.28 12.87
C ARG A 730 -24.00 7.58 13.47
N LYS A 731 -24.08 8.49 14.43
CA LYS A 731 -25.35 8.87 15.07
C LYS A 731 -26.34 9.50 14.09
N GLN A 732 -25.87 10.34 13.18
CA GLN A 732 -26.70 11.04 12.19
C GLN A 732 -27.10 10.17 10.99
N MET A 733 -26.42 9.04 10.75
CA MET A 733 -26.68 8.13 9.63
C MET A 733 -27.80 7.11 9.87
N THR A 734 -28.69 7.36 10.84
CA THR A 734 -29.83 6.47 11.15
C THR A 734 -31.15 6.97 10.56
N GLY A 735 -32.16 6.10 10.46
CA GLY A 735 -33.54 6.49 10.12
C GLY A 735 -33.90 6.55 8.64
N ILE A 736 -33.21 5.78 7.78
CA ILE A 736 -33.65 5.53 6.39
C ILE A 736 -34.20 4.09 6.32
N PRO A 737 -35.53 3.91 6.21
CA PRO A 737 -36.13 2.58 6.13
C PRO A 737 -35.61 1.80 4.91
N GLY A 738 -35.30 0.51 5.10
CA GLY A 738 -34.82 -0.37 4.03
C GLY A 738 -33.37 -0.13 3.57
N ALA A 739 -32.68 0.87 4.11
CA ALA A 739 -31.28 1.14 3.83
C ALA A 739 -30.36 0.56 4.90
N ILE A 740 -29.37 -0.23 4.50
CA ILE A 740 -28.28 -0.65 5.37
C ILE A 740 -27.16 0.37 5.23
N ILE A 741 -26.91 1.14 6.29
CA ILE A 741 -25.87 2.17 6.30
C ILE A 741 -24.78 1.74 7.28
N ASN A 742 -23.54 1.64 6.79
CA ASN A 742 -22.38 1.30 7.59
C ASN A 742 -21.36 2.44 7.54
N VAL A 743 -20.93 2.90 8.72
CA VAL A 743 -19.93 3.97 8.84
C VAL A 743 -18.68 3.39 9.49
N GLN A 744 -17.61 3.33 8.71
CA GLN A 744 -16.32 2.76 9.12
C GLN A 744 -15.16 3.68 8.75
N GLN A 745 -14.04 3.51 9.44
CA GLN A 745 -12.77 4.15 9.09
C GLN A 745 -11.97 3.30 8.12
N GLU A 746 -10.84 3.81 7.62
CA GLU A 746 -9.95 2.99 6.79
C GLU A 746 -9.37 1.78 7.55
N ASP A 747 -9.28 0.64 6.85
CA ASP A 747 -8.64 -0.56 7.37
C ASP A 747 -7.11 -0.40 7.36
N SER A 748 -6.47 -0.66 8.50
CA SER A 748 -5.02 -0.69 8.63
C SER A 748 -4.52 -2.13 8.50
N GLY A 749 -3.70 -2.40 7.48
CA GLY A 749 -3.12 -3.73 7.23
C GLY A 749 -3.71 -4.42 5.99
N PRO A 750 -3.52 -5.74 5.81
CA PRO A 750 -4.13 -6.50 4.73
C PRO A 750 -5.66 -6.64 4.92
N PRO A 751 -6.44 -6.88 3.85
CA PRO A 751 -7.88 -7.11 3.96
C PRO A 751 -8.10 -8.39 4.77
N THR A 752 -8.89 -8.29 5.84
CA THR A 752 -9.29 -9.44 6.66
C THR A 752 -10.80 -9.52 6.71
N ASP A 753 -11.33 -10.73 6.83
CA ASP A 753 -12.74 -10.94 7.13
C ASP A 753 -13.14 -10.21 8.43
N PRO A 754 -14.43 -9.88 8.60
CA PRO A 754 -14.92 -9.30 9.84
C PRO A 754 -14.48 -10.12 11.07
N PRO A 755 -14.22 -9.49 12.23
CA PRO A 755 -13.70 -10.18 13.41
C PRO A 755 -14.54 -11.36 13.89
N VAL A 756 -15.85 -11.33 13.61
CA VAL A 756 -16.78 -12.43 13.84
C VAL A 756 -17.56 -12.67 12.55
N ASN A 757 -17.45 -13.87 12.00
CA ASN A 757 -18.22 -14.33 10.83
C ASN A 757 -18.94 -15.64 11.19
N ILE A 758 -20.20 -15.78 10.79
CA ILE A 758 -21.00 -16.99 11.01
C ILE A 758 -21.43 -17.53 9.65
N GLU A 759 -20.94 -18.71 9.30
CA GLU A 759 -21.27 -19.37 8.03
C GLU A 759 -22.37 -20.42 8.27
N VAL A 760 -23.46 -20.32 7.51
CA VAL A 760 -24.56 -21.28 7.49
C VAL A 760 -24.51 -22.03 6.15
N SER A 761 -24.43 -23.37 6.18
CA SER A 761 -24.27 -24.20 4.99
C SER A 761 -25.35 -25.28 4.89
N GLY A 762 -25.71 -25.64 3.66
CA GLY A 762 -26.69 -26.68 3.33
C GLY A 762 -26.85 -26.83 1.81
N ASP A 763 -27.67 -27.78 1.38
CA ASP A 763 -27.92 -28.04 -0.04
C ASP A 763 -29.12 -27.26 -0.60
N ASN A 764 -30.06 -26.85 0.27
CA ASN A 764 -31.28 -26.15 -0.11
C ASN A 764 -31.21 -24.67 0.32
N PHE A 765 -31.19 -23.77 -0.65
CA PHE A 765 -31.11 -22.32 -0.44
C PHE A 765 -32.27 -21.78 0.41
N ASP A 766 -33.49 -22.27 0.25
CA ASP A 766 -34.66 -21.80 0.99
C ASP A 766 -34.58 -22.12 2.48
N GLU A 767 -34.04 -23.30 2.82
CA GLU A 767 -33.83 -23.71 4.21
C GLU A 767 -32.71 -22.91 4.87
N ILE A 768 -31.58 -22.75 4.16
CA ILE A 768 -30.45 -21.95 4.63
C ILE A 768 -30.90 -20.51 4.87
N SER A 769 -31.63 -19.92 3.94
CA SER A 769 -32.13 -18.53 4.04
C SER A 769 -33.05 -18.34 5.24
N LYS A 770 -33.93 -19.32 5.53
CA LYS A 770 -34.79 -19.29 6.72
C LYS A 770 -33.98 -19.39 8.01
N ILE A 771 -33.00 -20.29 8.09
CA ILE A 771 -32.16 -20.47 9.27
C ILE A 771 -31.29 -19.23 9.50
N ALA A 772 -30.64 -18.71 8.46
CA ALA A 772 -29.82 -17.51 8.54
C ALA A 772 -30.64 -16.29 8.99
N SER A 773 -31.84 -16.12 8.44
CA SER A 773 -32.75 -15.05 8.87
C SER A 773 -33.19 -15.22 10.32
N ALA A 774 -33.56 -16.43 10.73
CA ALA A 774 -33.95 -16.72 12.12
C ALA A 774 -32.79 -16.45 13.10
N LEU A 775 -31.56 -16.81 12.72
CA LEU A 775 -30.36 -16.52 13.49
C LEU A 775 -30.10 -15.01 13.59
N LEU A 776 -30.20 -14.29 12.46
CA LEU A 776 -30.06 -12.83 12.43
C LEU A 776 -31.05 -12.16 13.38
N PHE A 777 -32.34 -12.51 13.28
CA PHE A 777 -33.37 -11.96 14.15
C PHE A 777 -33.17 -12.34 15.62
N HIS A 778 -32.71 -13.55 15.90
CA HIS A 778 -32.40 -13.98 17.25
C HIS A 778 -31.27 -13.15 17.87
N LEU A 779 -30.20 -12.91 17.12
CA LEU A 779 -29.06 -12.10 17.57
C LEU A 779 -29.44 -10.63 17.74
N ASP A 780 -30.23 -10.08 16.83
CA ASP A 780 -30.70 -8.70 16.88
C ASP A 780 -31.67 -8.46 18.05
N THR A 781 -32.63 -9.37 18.24
CA THR A 781 -33.62 -9.31 19.34
C THR A 781 -32.95 -9.37 20.71
N ASN A 782 -31.95 -10.24 20.87
CA ASN A 782 -31.25 -10.42 22.14
C ASN A 782 -30.23 -9.31 22.45
N ARG A 783 -29.96 -8.39 21.50
CA ARG A 783 -29.03 -7.26 21.64
C ARG A 783 -27.74 -7.65 22.33
N VAL A 784 -27.06 -8.66 21.78
CA VAL A 784 -25.79 -9.16 22.33
C VAL A 784 -24.82 -8.00 22.49
N ASN A 785 -24.38 -7.73 23.72
CA ASN A 785 -23.49 -6.60 24.01
C ASN A 785 -22.21 -6.67 23.16
N GLY A 786 -21.89 -5.58 22.47
CA GLY A 786 -20.70 -5.47 21.61
C GLY A 786 -20.92 -5.88 20.15
N VAL A 787 -22.13 -6.33 19.79
CA VAL A 787 -22.53 -6.60 18.40
C VAL A 787 -23.32 -5.40 17.88
N GLU A 788 -22.84 -4.81 16.79
CA GLU A 788 -23.50 -3.69 16.11
C GLU A 788 -23.57 -3.98 14.60
N ALA A 789 -24.64 -3.55 13.95
CA ALA A 789 -24.84 -3.67 12.50
C ALA A 789 -24.69 -5.10 11.93
N LEU A 790 -25.45 -6.06 12.50
CA LEU A 790 -25.58 -7.41 11.96
C LEU A 790 -26.00 -7.35 10.47
N LYS A 791 -25.29 -8.09 9.62
CA LYS A 791 -25.49 -8.09 8.18
C LYS A 791 -25.55 -9.52 7.65
N MET A 792 -26.51 -9.77 6.76
CA MET A 792 -26.49 -10.92 5.86
C MET A 792 -25.73 -10.58 4.58
N ASP A 793 -24.97 -11.54 4.10
CA ASP A 793 -24.26 -11.50 2.81
C ASP A 793 -25.21 -11.67 1.62
N VAL A 794 -26.25 -12.49 1.78
CA VAL A 794 -27.32 -12.72 0.79
C VAL A 794 -28.43 -11.67 0.90
N ASP A 795 -28.91 -11.18 -0.24
CA ASP A 795 -30.13 -10.38 -0.33
C ASP A 795 -31.30 -11.25 -0.77
N LEU A 796 -32.35 -11.32 0.04
CA LEU A 796 -33.53 -12.16 -0.19
C LEU A 796 -34.68 -11.40 -0.86
N LEU A 797 -34.53 -10.09 -1.10
CA LEU A 797 -35.62 -9.21 -1.49
C LEU A 797 -35.57 -8.77 -2.97
N ASN A 798 -34.86 -9.50 -3.83
CA ASN A 798 -34.74 -9.13 -5.23
C ASN A 798 -36.09 -9.30 -5.98
N PRO A 799 -36.69 -8.23 -6.52
CA PRO A 799 -37.93 -8.34 -7.28
C PRO A 799 -37.67 -8.94 -8.66
N GLU A 800 -38.41 -9.97 -9.04
CA GLU A 800 -38.32 -10.61 -10.35
C GLU A 800 -39.68 -10.56 -11.07
N ILE A 801 -39.66 -10.28 -12.37
CA ILE A 801 -40.82 -10.45 -13.26
C ILE A 801 -40.53 -11.65 -14.15
N SER A 802 -41.14 -12.79 -13.83
CA SER A 802 -41.00 -14.00 -14.63
C SER A 802 -42.07 -14.04 -15.72
N ILE A 803 -41.64 -14.19 -16.98
CA ILE A 803 -42.53 -14.39 -18.13
C ILE A 803 -42.51 -15.87 -18.49
N ILE A 804 -43.55 -16.59 -18.09
CA ILE A 804 -43.72 -18.00 -18.41
C ILE A 804 -44.52 -18.11 -19.71
N ILE A 805 -43.84 -18.50 -20.79
CA ILE A 805 -44.45 -18.65 -22.12
C ILE A 805 -45.35 -19.88 -22.13
N ASP A 806 -46.63 -19.67 -22.41
CA ASP A 806 -47.59 -20.72 -22.73
C ASP A 806 -47.29 -21.25 -24.13
N ARG A 807 -46.61 -22.41 -24.20
CA ARG A 807 -46.14 -23.00 -25.46
C ARG A 807 -47.28 -23.32 -26.42
N ASP A 808 -48.42 -23.77 -25.90
CA ASP A 808 -49.55 -24.11 -26.75
C ASP A 808 -50.10 -22.85 -27.41
N LYS A 809 -50.29 -21.76 -26.66
CA LYS A 809 -50.73 -20.49 -27.25
C LYS A 809 -49.71 -19.90 -28.21
N ALA A 810 -48.42 -19.95 -27.86
CA ALA A 810 -47.36 -19.46 -28.75
C ALA A 810 -47.39 -20.20 -30.10
N MET A 811 -47.51 -21.53 -30.08
CA MET A 811 -47.61 -22.34 -31.30
C MET A 811 -48.84 -22.03 -32.17
N HIS A 812 -49.97 -21.59 -31.58
CA HIS A 812 -51.15 -21.20 -32.35
C HIS A 812 -50.95 -19.90 -33.13
N GLU A 813 -50.06 -19.01 -32.64
CA GLU A 813 -49.76 -17.72 -33.28
C GLU A 813 -48.65 -17.81 -34.34
N GLY A 814 -47.99 -18.97 -34.46
CA GLY A 814 -46.92 -19.26 -35.43
C GLY A 814 -45.55 -19.21 -34.81
#